data_AF-A0A250KFY7-F1
#
_entry.id   AF-A0A250KFY7-F1
#
_cell.length_a   1.000
_cell.length_b   1.000
_cell.length_c   1.000
_cell.angle_alpha   90.00
_cell.angle_beta   90.00
_cell.angle_gamma   90.00
#
_symmetry.space_group_name_H-M   'P 1'
#
loop_
_entity.id
_entity.type
_entity.pdbx_description
1 polymer ?
#
loop_
_entity_poly.entity_id
_entity_poly.type
_entity_poly.pdbx_seq_one_letter_code
_entity_poly.pdbx_strand_id
1 'polypeptide(L)'
;MSIVDLFKRECSFMRDEHNGSDCLVYPKISEKDRAATRSNFGISKDETILLIRDTGFWNSRDQGLVVTDAGFYCIVDNDKPELFNFGWESFTDITYQELCLHFKNQGDEVPLHMSYFIKNSDENHIARIGRLLARVFKKMSESVITTTSDIFEAIDEKHKKLIQQKNYPEALELCDECIKNHKEYQFLFHSWMADIYGYMKNWQKSIEYSLIAIKECEVESISHSIIYPQYSLYCAHHELGNNNKARKDCLNVMLNATDQTDDNNLLIKDKAVKDFQLYEKNYIDNFLSFPYNDRKVIMPVKKYVDLYQEHVAVLNIQNLPNINFPMGHPIANQLYVGHPLTPTKYIPFENYQLELVEDRIREFCMLAQSLGATEISIECLNSTNSNQNNRIKVNNSGSVETLWVDGKANQHIERSRHMIDELSRSVSLRQTFEPRNKPTIPEGMVWYDNEPSWQRLVSQRLSGCLTSHEERIETKKSQMLEGQELSAIKAEVKSLYADMDIAIDKTEESKFAQQENAVLAIKVKFAPISQLLDNTSKSQTPSSNITTVEEDEYITELKEILSDGDITPRERRLLDKIRIQFGISEQRAKELEDSLTTLQLTEEEQEYLNEYKEIIVGGEITEKERRLLDKILKLNGISQDRAREIEASVK
;
A
#
# COMPACT_ATOMS: atom_id res chain seq x y z
N MET A 1 -27.39 48.12 25.05
CA MET A 1 -28.53 48.16 26.00
C MET A 1 -28.67 46.78 26.57
N SER A 2 -28.73 46.58 27.89
CA SER A 2 -28.79 45.22 28.45
C SER A 2 -30.08 44.51 28.01
N ILE A 3 -30.01 43.18 27.83
CA ILE A 3 -31.19 42.36 27.49
C ILE A 3 -32.27 42.49 28.56
N VAL A 4 -31.86 42.59 29.84
CA VAL A 4 -32.76 42.82 30.97
C VAL A 4 -33.52 44.14 30.80
N ASP A 5 -32.86 45.23 30.37
CA ASP A 5 -33.52 46.53 30.17
C ASP A 5 -34.40 46.55 28.92
N LEU A 6 -33.98 45.86 27.86
CA LEU A 6 -34.78 45.63 26.66
C LEU A 6 -36.08 44.89 27.02
N PHE A 7 -35.98 43.79 27.78
CA PHE A 7 -37.13 43.02 28.25
C PHE A 7 -38.03 43.85 29.17
N LYS A 8 -37.47 44.57 30.15
CA LYS A 8 -38.24 45.45 31.05
C LYS A 8 -39.09 46.47 30.30
N ARG A 9 -38.55 47.05 29.23
CA ARG A 9 -39.20 48.10 28.44
C ARG A 9 -40.20 47.53 27.45
N GLU A 10 -39.78 46.56 26.64
CA GLU A 10 -40.54 46.08 25.49
C GLU A 10 -41.46 44.90 25.84
N CYS A 11 -41.13 44.08 26.84
CA CYS A 11 -41.97 42.99 27.36
C CYS A 11 -42.85 43.43 28.55
N SER A 12 -43.16 44.72 28.68
CA SER A 12 -44.02 45.22 29.76
C SER A 12 -45.42 44.62 29.76
N PHE A 13 -45.93 44.23 28.57
CA PHE A 13 -47.21 43.53 28.40
C PHE A 13 -47.28 42.17 29.11
N MET A 14 -46.15 41.48 29.28
CA MET A 14 -46.12 40.19 30.00
C MET A 14 -46.41 40.35 31.49
N ARG A 15 -46.33 41.56 32.05
CA ARG A 15 -46.65 41.79 33.47
C ARG A 15 -48.12 41.51 33.79
N ASP A 16 -49.00 41.61 32.80
CA ASP A 16 -50.42 41.30 32.94
C ASP A 16 -50.67 39.78 33.00
N GLU A 17 -49.72 38.98 32.48
CA GLU A 17 -49.74 37.51 32.52
C GLU A 17 -49.18 36.94 33.84
N HIS A 18 -48.54 37.78 34.66
CA HIS A 18 -48.00 37.36 35.96
C HIS A 18 -49.16 37.04 36.91
N ASN A 19 -49.23 35.79 37.37
CA ASN A 19 -50.29 35.33 38.27
C ASN A 19 -49.80 34.85 39.64
N GLY A 20 -48.49 34.97 39.91
CA GLY A 20 -47.89 34.59 41.20
C GLY A 20 -47.86 33.09 41.46
N SER A 21 -48.25 32.26 40.49
CA SER A 21 -48.33 30.81 40.62
C SER A 21 -47.48 30.13 39.54
N ASP A 22 -48.03 29.97 38.33
CA ASP A 22 -47.45 29.17 37.25
C ASP A 22 -46.96 30.02 36.07
N CYS A 23 -47.18 31.33 36.12
CA CYS A 23 -46.58 32.31 35.22
C CYS A 23 -46.00 33.46 36.05
N LEU A 24 -44.67 33.57 36.08
CA LEU A 24 -43.93 34.55 36.87
C LEU A 24 -43.05 35.40 35.95
N VAL A 25 -43.31 36.70 35.94
CA VAL A 25 -42.59 37.67 35.09
C VAL A 25 -41.75 38.63 35.93
N TYR A 26 -40.52 38.89 35.49
CA TYR A 26 -39.61 39.86 36.07
C TYR A 26 -40.22 41.29 36.05
N PRO A 27 -39.97 42.14 37.08
CA PRO A 27 -39.13 41.93 38.26
C PRO A 27 -39.82 41.24 39.45
N LYS A 28 -41.10 40.87 39.32
CA LYS A 28 -41.94 40.41 40.45
C LYS A 28 -41.67 38.95 40.90
N ILE A 29 -40.67 38.29 40.32
CA ILE A 29 -40.31 36.90 40.67
C ILE A 29 -39.57 36.89 42.01
N SER A 30 -40.10 36.16 42.99
CA SER A 30 -39.53 36.05 44.34
C SER A 30 -38.16 35.34 44.34
N GLU A 31 -37.31 35.62 45.33
CA GLU A 31 -36.01 34.93 45.45
C GLU A 31 -36.16 33.43 45.63
N LYS A 32 -37.20 32.99 46.36
CA LYS A 32 -37.52 31.57 46.54
C LYS A 32 -37.80 30.88 45.20
N ASP A 33 -38.60 31.51 44.34
CA ASP A 33 -38.93 30.94 43.03
C ASP A 33 -37.72 30.91 42.10
N ARG A 34 -36.87 31.96 42.14
CA ARG A 34 -35.61 31.98 41.38
C ARG A 34 -34.66 30.87 41.82
N ALA A 35 -34.50 30.69 43.13
CA ALA A 35 -33.62 29.66 43.69
C ALA A 35 -34.09 28.24 43.31
N ALA A 36 -35.40 27.98 43.41
CA ALA A 36 -35.98 26.70 43.01
C ALA A 36 -35.78 26.43 41.51
N THR A 37 -36.11 27.42 40.67
CA THR A 37 -35.97 27.31 39.21
C THR A 37 -34.51 27.07 38.79
N ARG A 38 -33.56 27.80 39.39
CA ARG A 38 -32.12 27.59 39.12
C ARG A 38 -31.65 26.19 39.47
N SER A 39 -32.10 25.66 40.62
CA SER A 39 -31.75 24.31 41.06
C SER A 39 -32.28 23.24 40.13
N ASN A 40 -33.50 23.42 39.60
CA ASN A 40 -34.18 22.40 38.81
C ASN A 40 -33.78 22.43 37.33
N PHE A 41 -33.56 23.61 36.75
CA PHE A 41 -33.19 23.77 35.34
C PHE A 41 -31.67 23.89 35.10
N GLY A 42 -30.85 23.90 36.15
CA GLY A 42 -29.39 24.01 36.04
C GLY A 42 -28.88 25.38 35.58
N ILE A 43 -29.64 26.46 35.84
CA ILE A 43 -29.35 27.81 35.36
C ILE A 43 -28.23 28.46 36.19
N SER A 44 -27.30 29.17 35.53
CA SER A 44 -26.18 29.84 36.19
C SER A 44 -26.63 30.92 37.19
N LYS A 45 -25.81 31.20 38.20
CA LYS A 45 -26.07 32.28 39.17
C LYS A 45 -25.96 33.67 38.54
N ASP A 46 -25.21 33.79 37.45
CA ASP A 46 -24.94 35.04 36.76
C ASP A 46 -26.07 35.44 35.78
N GLU A 47 -26.95 34.49 35.42
CA GLU A 47 -28.10 34.75 34.56
C GLU A 47 -29.29 35.35 35.31
N THR A 48 -29.92 36.36 34.71
CA THR A 48 -31.14 36.98 35.18
C THR A 48 -32.36 36.26 34.62
N ILE A 49 -33.15 35.61 35.48
CA ILE A 49 -34.43 34.99 35.09
C ILE A 49 -35.47 36.09 34.80
N LEU A 50 -36.02 36.08 33.59
CA LEU A 50 -36.96 37.08 33.06
C LEU A 50 -38.41 36.58 33.04
N LEU A 51 -38.64 35.31 32.72
CA LEU A 51 -39.95 34.65 32.67
C LEU A 51 -39.83 33.22 33.18
N ILE A 52 -40.79 32.78 33.98
CA ILE A 52 -40.99 31.37 34.35
C ILE A 52 -42.42 30.99 34.00
N ARG A 53 -42.60 29.94 33.21
CA ARG A 53 -43.88 29.31 32.94
C ARG A 53 -43.81 27.84 33.33
N ASP A 54 -44.46 27.49 34.43
CA ASP A 54 -44.52 26.13 34.95
C ASP A 54 -45.71 25.36 34.37
N THR A 55 -45.46 24.35 33.54
CA THR A 55 -46.54 23.57 32.92
C THR A 55 -46.98 22.38 33.78
N GLY A 56 -46.30 22.13 34.91
CA GLY A 56 -46.59 21.03 35.81
C GLY A 56 -47.86 21.26 36.63
N PHE A 57 -48.55 20.18 36.99
CA PHE A 57 -49.79 20.25 37.77
C PHE A 57 -49.57 20.85 39.17
N TRP A 58 -48.42 20.55 39.78
CA TRP A 58 -48.08 20.98 41.15
C TRP A 58 -47.40 22.34 41.22
N ASN A 59 -47.05 22.91 40.07
CA ASN A 59 -46.13 24.04 39.97
C ASN A 59 -44.85 23.79 40.78
N SER A 60 -44.11 22.73 40.51
CA SER A 60 -42.90 22.39 41.28
C SER A 60 -41.64 23.08 40.76
N ARG A 61 -41.77 23.89 39.70
CA ARG A 61 -40.70 24.59 38.96
C ARG A 61 -39.66 23.60 38.40
N ASP A 62 -40.09 22.42 38.02
CA ASP A 62 -39.31 21.32 37.46
C ASP A 62 -39.77 20.92 36.05
N GLN A 63 -40.81 21.59 35.52
CA GLN A 63 -41.36 21.41 34.19
C GLN A 63 -41.78 22.77 33.60
N GLY A 64 -41.69 22.93 32.29
CA GLY A 64 -42.12 24.11 31.56
C GLY A 64 -40.95 24.91 31.00
N LEU A 65 -41.13 26.24 30.85
CA LEU A 65 -40.19 27.12 30.16
C LEU A 65 -39.66 28.22 31.11
N VAL A 66 -38.37 28.51 31.00
CA VAL A 66 -37.70 29.62 31.67
C VAL A 66 -36.97 30.46 30.63
N VAL A 67 -37.19 31.77 30.63
CA VAL A 67 -36.46 32.71 29.77
C VAL A 67 -35.52 33.53 30.64
N THR A 68 -34.26 33.64 30.22
CA THR A 68 -33.21 34.40 30.88
C THR A 68 -32.66 35.50 29.95
N ASP A 69 -31.72 36.29 30.47
CA ASP A 69 -30.95 37.23 29.67
C ASP A 69 -29.89 36.54 28.79
N ALA A 70 -29.57 35.27 29.00
CA ALA A 70 -28.68 34.50 28.14
C ALA A 70 -29.43 33.67 27.07
N GLY A 71 -30.65 33.22 27.37
CA GLY A 71 -31.40 32.37 26.44
C GLY A 71 -32.74 31.90 26.99
N PHE A 72 -33.15 30.68 26.63
CA PHE A 72 -34.27 29.99 27.28
C PHE A 72 -33.95 28.52 27.56
N TYR A 73 -34.68 27.97 28.53
CA TYR A 73 -34.59 26.60 29.02
C TYR A 73 -35.99 26.00 29.04
N CYS A 74 -36.15 24.77 28.55
CA CYS A 74 -37.43 24.08 28.50
C CYS A 74 -37.27 22.63 28.99
N ILE A 75 -38.17 22.19 29.86
CA ILE A 75 -38.35 20.79 30.24
C ILE A 75 -39.79 20.42 29.90
N VAL A 76 -39.99 19.55 28.92
CA VAL A 76 -41.34 19.22 28.42
C VAL A 76 -42.13 18.42 29.45
N ASP A 77 -41.49 17.45 30.10
CA ASP A 77 -42.08 16.51 31.04
C ASP A 77 -41.08 16.21 32.16
N ASN A 78 -41.50 16.36 33.42
CA ASN A 78 -40.63 16.11 34.58
C ASN A 78 -40.52 14.62 34.96
N ASP A 79 -41.38 13.75 34.42
CA ASP A 79 -41.22 12.29 34.58
C ASP A 79 -40.02 11.76 33.78
N LYS A 80 -39.60 12.48 32.73
CA LYS A 80 -38.39 12.25 31.93
C LYS A 80 -37.72 13.59 31.60
N PRO A 81 -36.94 14.17 32.53
CA PRO A 81 -36.43 15.52 32.39
C PRO A 81 -35.36 15.58 31.29
N GLU A 82 -35.78 15.89 30.07
CA GLU A 82 -34.91 16.26 28.96
C GLU A 82 -34.86 17.80 28.89
N LEU A 83 -33.74 18.36 29.32
CA LEU A 83 -33.50 19.79 29.26
C LEU A 83 -33.13 20.19 27.83
N PHE A 84 -33.90 21.11 27.29
CA PHE A 84 -33.67 21.72 26.00
C PHE A 84 -33.40 23.22 26.20
N ASN A 85 -32.23 23.72 25.82
CA ASN A 85 -31.84 25.12 26.03
C ASN A 85 -31.12 25.71 24.83
N PHE A 86 -31.35 27.01 24.59
CA PHE A 86 -30.73 27.77 23.50
C PHE A 86 -30.31 29.14 23.97
N GLY A 87 -29.13 29.58 23.55
CA GLY A 87 -28.65 30.94 23.71
C GLY A 87 -29.28 31.89 22.69
N TRP A 88 -29.36 33.18 23.03
CA TRP A 88 -29.89 34.20 22.12
C TRP A 88 -29.03 34.38 20.86
N GLU A 89 -27.73 34.11 20.94
CA GLU A 89 -26.75 34.13 19.85
C GLU A 89 -27.00 33.08 18.76
N SER A 90 -27.74 32.01 19.08
CA SER A 90 -27.97 30.90 18.16
C SER A 90 -29.07 31.18 17.14
N PHE A 91 -29.82 32.27 17.25
CA PHE A 91 -31.00 32.50 16.42
C PHE A 91 -30.77 33.52 15.31
N THR A 92 -31.20 33.16 14.10
CA THR A 92 -31.15 34.03 12.91
C THR A 92 -32.45 34.80 12.72
N ASP A 93 -33.58 34.21 13.10
CA ASP A 93 -34.89 34.84 13.05
C ASP A 93 -35.83 34.21 14.08
N ILE A 94 -36.78 35.01 14.57
CA ILE A 94 -37.81 34.55 15.53
C ILE A 94 -39.15 35.10 15.06
N THR A 95 -40.08 34.20 14.74
CA THR A 95 -41.39 34.56 14.18
C THR A 95 -42.54 33.89 14.92
N TYR A 96 -43.74 34.45 14.78
CA TYR A 96 -44.95 33.87 15.33
C TYR A 96 -45.86 33.39 14.19
N GLN A 97 -46.21 32.11 14.20
CA GLN A 97 -47.12 31.49 13.24
C GLN A 97 -47.85 30.32 13.91
N GLU A 98 -49.16 30.17 13.63
CA GLU A 98 -49.96 29.00 14.04
C GLU A 98 -49.87 28.66 15.54
N LEU A 99 -50.05 29.67 16.42
CA LEU A 99 -49.97 29.51 17.89
C LEU A 99 -48.58 29.06 18.41
N CYS A 100 -47.54 29.10 17.58
CA CYS A 100 -46.17 28.79 17.96
C CYS A 100 -45.22 29.98 17.73
N LEU A 101 -44.20 30.08 18.58
CA LEU A 101 -42.99 30.85 18.32
C LEU A 101 -41.98 29.94 17.63
N HIS A 102 -41.56 30.33 16.43
CA HIS A 102 -40.60 29.59 15.62
C HIS A 102 -39.25 30.26 15.74
N PHE A 103 -38.28 29.53 16.28
CA PHE A 103 -36.90 29.98 16.46
C PHE A 103 -36.02 29.31 15.40
N LYS A 104 -35.44 30.10 14.49
CA LYS A 104 -34.65 29.59 13.37
C LYS A 104 -33.15 29.70 13.64
N ASN A 105 -32.41 28.61 13.46
CA ASN A 105 -30.95 28.54 13.60
C ASN A 105 -30.34 27.81 12.39
N GLN A 106 -29.58 28.52 11.55
CA GLN A 106 -28.73 27.99 10.45
C GLN A 106 -29.19 26.68 9.76
N GLY A 107 -30.49 26.54 9.46
CA GLY A 107 -31.08 25.39 8.77
C GLY A 107 -32.16 24.64 9.55
N ASP A 108 -32.14 24.71 10.88
CA ASP A 108 -33.11 24.10 11.79
C ASP A 108 -34.14 25.12 12.31
N GLU A 109 -35.35 24.65 12.58
CA GLU A 109 -36.45 25.45 13.13
C GLU A 109 -37.05 24.75 14.34
N VAL A 110 -37.12 25.47 15.46
CA VAL A 110 -37.67 24.99 16.72
C VAL A 110 -39.00 25.70 16.97
N PRO A 111 -40.15 25.03 16.75
CA PRO A 111 -41.45 25.56 17.11
C PRO A 111 -41.76 25.31 18.60
N LEU A 112 -42.01 26.37 19.37
CA LEU A 112 -42.52 26.29 20.73
C LEU A 112 -43.94 26.83 20.81
N HIS A 113 -44.87 25.99 21.24
CA HIS A 113 -46.28 26.36 21.38
C HIS A 113 -46.47 27.45 22.46
N MET A 114 -47.40 28.38 22.24
CA MET A 114 -47.63 29.52 23.13
C MET A 114 -48.07 29.15 24.56
N SER A 115 -48.53 27.91 24.79
CA SER A 115 -48.81 27.37 26.14
C SER A 115 -47.59 27.35 27.06
N TYR A 116 -46.38 27.35 26.49
CA TYR A 116 -45.12 27.46 27.22
C TYR A 116 -44.76 28.90 27.60
N PHE A 117 -45.49 29.90 27.13
CA PHE A 117 -45.22 31.31 27.45
C PHE A 117 -46.34 31.95 28.27
N ILE A 118 -47.59 31.52 28.05
CA ILE A 118 -48.78 32.03 28.74
C ILE A 118 -49.75 30.90 29.06
N LYS A 119 -50.66 31.13 30.00
CA LYS A 119 -51.72 30.18 30.38
C LYS A 119 -53.00 30.46 29.57
N ASN A 120 -53.71 29.38 29.20
CA ASN A 120 -54.94 29.35 28.40
C ASN A 120 -55.70 30.69 28.33
N SER A 121 -55.69 31.28 27.14
CA SER A 121 -56.38 32.52 26.79
C SER A 121 -57.06 32.35 25.43
N ASP A 122 -57.91 33.29 25.02
CA ASP A 122 -58.51 33.23 23.68
C ASP A 122 -57.44 33.40 22.58
N GLU A 123 -57.74 32.88 21.39
CA GLU A 123 -56.78 32.85 20.26
C GLU A 123 -56.31 34.26 19.84
N ASN A 124 -57.14 35.29 19.96
CA ASN A 124 -56.74 36.66 19.61
C ASN A 124 -55.72 37.21 20.60
N HIS A 125 -55.90 36.93 21.90
CA HIS A 125 -54.92 37.29 22.92
C HIS A 125 -53.61 36.53 22.72
N ILE A 126 -53.67 35.22 22.47
CA ILE A 126 -52.48 34.40 22.18
C ILE A 126 -51.73 34.96 20.96
N ALA A 127 -52.43 35.28 19.88
CA ALA A 127 -51.82 35.83 18.67
C ALA A 127 -51.18 37.20 18.90
N ARG A 128 -51.81 38.05 19.72
CA ARG A 128 -51.25 39.35 20.07
C ARG A 128 -49.96 39.21 20.87
N ILE A 129 -49.96 38.38 21.91
CA ILE A 129 -48.80 38.16 22.78
C ILE A 129 -47.68 37.47 22.01
N GLY A 130 -47.99 36.45 21.20
CA GLY A 130 -47.02 35.74 20.37
C GLY A 130 -46.27 36.68 19.41
N ARG A 131 -46.96 37.55 18.67
CA ARG A 131 -46.30 38.54 17.80
C ARG A 131 -45.40 39.51 18.55
N LEU A 132 -45.79 39.89 19.76
CA LEU A 132 -45.00 40.79 20.59
C LEU A 132 -43.76 40.09 21.15
N LEU A 133 -43.89 38.87 21.66
CA LEU A 133 -42.77 38.06 22.14
C LEU A 133 -41.77 37.77 21.01
N ALA A 134 -42.25 37.37 19.83
CA ALA A 134 -41.39 37.15 18.67
C ALA A 134 -40.54 38.39 18.35
N ARG A 135 -41.18 39.57 18.36
CA ARG A 135 -40.48 40.85 18.12
C ARG A 135 -39.44 41.14 19.20
N VAL A 136 -39.76 40.94 20.48
CA VAL A 136 -38.83 41.26 21.57
C VAL A 136 -37.67 40.27 21.60
N PHE A 137 -37.92 38.97 21.45
CA PHE A 137 -36.89 37.96 21.39
C PHE A 137 -35.99 38.13 20.16
N LYS A 138 -36.55 38.51 19.01
CA LYS A 138 -35.76 38.89 17.84
C LYS A 138 -34.80 40.04 18.15
N LYS A 139 -35.29 41.12 18.78
CA LYS A 139 -34.42 42.24 19.21
C LYS A 139 -33.37 41.81 20.24
N MET A 140 -33.70 40.89 21.16
CA MET A 140 -32.76 40.35 22.14
C MET A 140 -31.64 39.60 21.43
N SER A 141 -31.98 38.70 20.52
CA SER A 141 -31.03 37.95 19.69
C SER A 141 -30.15 38.88 18.83
N GLU A 142 -30.75 39.81 18.09
CA GLU A 142 -30.03 40.81 17.28
C GLU A 142 -29.04 41.63 18.13
N SER A 143 -29.41 41.98 19.38
CA SER A 143 -28.54 42.75 20.27
C SER A 143 -27.30 41.97 20.74
N VAL A 144 -27.41 40.65 20.89
CA VAL A 144 -26.25 39.79 21.21
C VAL A 144 -25.36 39.65 19.99
N ILE A 145 -25.94 39.30 18.84
CA ILE A 145 -25.19 39.07 17.59
C ILE A 145 -24.41 40.31 17.17
N THR A 146 -25.04 41.49 17.22
CA THR A 146 -24.38 42.76 16.88
C THR A 146 -23.20 43.04 17.82
N THR A 147 -23.40 42.84 19.13
CA THR A 147 -22.34 43.09 20.13
C THR A 147 -21.15 42.14 19.95
N THR A 148 -21.40 40.86 19.68
CA THR A 148 -20.34 39.87 19.46
C THR A 148 -19.57 40.15 18.17
N SER A 149 -20.27 40.47 17.07
CA SER A 149 -19.64 40.83 15.79
C SER A 149 -18.72 42.06 15.93
N ASP A 150 -19.20 43.11 16.60
CA ASP A 150 -18.44 44.35 16.81
C ASP A 150 -17.15 44.10 17.63
N ILE A 151 -17.20 43.18 18.62
CA ILE A 151 -16.02 42.81 19.43
C ILE A 151 -14.99 42.08 18.57
N PHE A 152 -15.41 41.11 17.76
CA PHE A 152 -14.48 40.37 16.89
C PHE A 152 -13.85 41.23 15.82
N GLU A 153 -14.63 42.12 15.19
CA GLU A 153 -14.09 43.08 14.22
C GLU A 153 -13.02 43.99 14.86
N ALA A 154 -13.27 44.50 16.08
CA ALA A 154 -12.30 45.31 16.80
C ALA A 154 -11.03 44.53 17.17
N ILE A 155 -11.16 43.26 17.59
CA ILE A 155 -10.02 42.39 17.89
C ILE A 155 -9.20 42.10 16.63
N ASP A 156 -9.86 41.76 15.52
CA ASP A 156 -9.21 41.46 14.23
C ASP A 156 -8.49 42.71 13.67
N GLU A 157 -9.12 43.89 13.72
CA GLU A 157 -8.46 45.15 13.34
C GLU A 157 -7.21 45.43 14.19
N LYS A 158 -7.30 45.22 15.52
CA LYS A 158 -6.16 45.38 16.43
C LYS A 158 -5.05 44.39 16.09
N HIS A 159 -5.39 43.13 15.88
CA HIS A 159 -4.45 42.08 15.48
C HIS A 159 -3.74 42.45 14.16
N LYS A 160 -4.49 42.77 13.09
CA LYS A 160 -3.95 43.19 11.79
C LYS A 160 -2.99 44.38 11.91
N LYS A 161 -3.33 45.36 12.74
CA LYS A 161 -2.46 46.52 12.99
C LYS A 161 -1.14 46.13 13.66
N LEU A 162 -1.18 45.23 14.66
CA LEU A 162 0.02 44.74 15.33
C LEU A 162 0.92 43.94 14.36
N ILE A 163 0.33 43.11 13.50
CA ILE A 163 1.07 42.38 12.44
C ILE A 163 1.72 43.36 11.45
N GLN A 164 0.99 44.36 10.95
CA GLN A 164 1.53 45.38 10.05
C GLN A 164 2.70 46.16 10.67
N GLN A 165 2.63 46.41 11.98
CA GLN A 165 3.68 47.06 12.75
C GLN A 165 4.84 46.12 13.15
N LYS A 166 4.73 44.82 12.85
CA LYS A 166 5.66 43.76 13.27
C LYS A 166 5.86 43.68 14.78
N ASN A 167 4.83 44.08 15.55
CA ASN A 167 4.84 44.01 17.00
C ASN A 167 4.28 42.66 17.48
N TYR A 168 5.04 41.60 17.20
CA TYR A 168 4.64 40.22 17.47
C TYR A 168 4.43 39.88 18.95
N PRO A 169 5.25 40.37 19.91
CA PRO A 169 5.02 40.08 21.33
C PRO A 169 3.65 40.57 21.82
N GLU A 170 3.26 41.79 21.46
CA GLU A 170 1.95 42.34 21.82
C GLU A 170 0.80 41.63 21.09
N ALA A 171 1.04 41.15 19.86
CA ALA A 171 0.06 40.33 19.14
C ALA A 171 -0.17 38.96 19.81
N LEU A 172 0.88 38.33 20.35
CA LEU A 172 0.75 37.09 21.13
C LEU A 172 0.02 37.32 22.45
N GLU A 173 0.33 38.41 23.16
CA GLU A 173 -0.38 38.79 24.40
C GLU A 173 -1.87 39.04 24.14
N LEU A 174 -2.21 39.66 23.00
CA LEU A 174 -3.60 39.83 22.57
C LEU A 174 -4.29 38.47 22.37
N CYS A 175 -3.63 37.51 21.71
CA CYS A 175 -4.18 36.16 21.53
C CYS A 175 -4.41 35.46 22.89
N ASP A 176 -3.44 35.52 23.81
CA ASP A 176 -3.56 34.94 25.15
C ASP A 176 -4.70 35.57 25.97
N GLU A 177 -4.91 36.88 25.84
CA GLU A 177 -6.04 37.58 26.46
C GLU A 177 -7.37 37.12 25.86
N CYS A 178 -7.44 37.01 24.53
CA CYS A 178 -8.64 36.58 23.83
C CYS A 178 -9.01 35.13 24.17
N ILE A 179 -8.04 34.20 24.24
CA ILE A 179 -8.28 32.81 24.63
C ILE A 179 -8.86 32.71 26.06
N LYS A 180 -8.44 33.58 26.98
CA LYS A 180 -8.98 33.61 28.35
C LYS A 180 -10.43 34.11 28.40
N ASN A 181 -10.76 35.08 27.55
CA ASN A 181 -12.04 35.76 27.56
C ASN A 181 -13.09 35.13 26.63
N HIS A 182 -12.66 34.42 25.58
CA HIS A 182 -13.48 33.86 24.49
C HIS A 182 -13.06 32.41 24.20
N LYS A 183 -13.33 31.51 25.14
CA LYS A 183 -12.89 30.11 25.06
C LYS A 183 -13.49 29.36 23.87
N GLU A 184 -14.69 29.76 23.47
CA GLU A 184 -15.44 29.21 22.35
C GLU A 184 -14.85 29.54 20.96
N TYR A 185 -13.82 30.40 20.90
CA TYR A 185 -13.09 30.72 19.67
C TYR A 185 -11.58 30.53 19.83
N GLN A 186 -11.14 29.72 20.81
CA GLN A 186 -9.73 29.48 21.09
C GLN A 186 -8.93 29.01 19.85
N PHE A 187 -9.56 28.20 18.98
CA PHE A 187 -8.93 27.68 17.76
C PHE A 187 -8.46 28.81 16.83
N LEU A 188 -9.23 29.89 16.73
CA LEU A 188 -8.93 31.03 15.87
C LEU A 188 -7.68 31.74 16.36
N PHE A 189 -7.60 31.96 17.67
CA PHE A 189 -6.46 32.63 18.29
C PHE A 189 -5.20 31.76 18.26
N HIS A 190 -5.31 30.44 18.45
CA HIS A 190 -4.18 29.54 18.26
C HIS A 190 -3.70 29.50 16.80
N SER A 191 -4.61 29.60 15.83
CA SER A 191 -4.25 29.77 14.41
C SER A 191 -3.46 31.06 14.19
N TRP A 192 -3.90 32.18 14.75
CA TRP A 192 -3.16 33.45 14.66
C TRP A 192 -1.79 33.38 15.33
N MET A 193 -1.69 32.71 16.48
CA MET A 193 -0.40 32.49 17.13
C MET A 193 0.56 31.69 16.22
N ALA A 194 0.06 30.69 15.49
CA ALA A 194 0.86 29.96 14.52
C ALA A 194 1.42 30.90 13.43
N ASP A 195 0.57 31.76 12.85
CA ASP A 195 0.97 32.74 11.83
C ASP A 195 1.99 33.75 12.37
N ILE A 196 1.78 34.27 13.59
CA ILE A 196 2.72 35.16 14.28
C ILE A 196 4.09 34.51 14.42
N TYR A 197 4.14 33.26 14.91
CA TYR A 197 5.40 32.53 15.01
C TYR A 197 6.02 32.25 13.64
N GLY A 198 5.21 32.05 12.59
CA GLY A 198 5.64 31.99 11.19
C GLY A 198 6.33 33.27 10.74
N TYR A 199 5.75 34.45 10.98
CA TYR A 199 6.38 35.73 10.65
C TYR A 199 7.67 35.98 11.44
N MET A 200 7.75 35.46 12.67
CA MET A 200 8.97 35.47 13.50
C MET A 200 10.02 34.45 13.03
N LYS A 201 9.72 33.61 12.03
CA LYS A 201 10.53 32.48 11.58
C LYS A 201 10.81 31.43 12.68
N ASN A 202 9.93 31.36 13.67
CA ASN A 202 9.94 30.31 14.68
C ASN A 202 9.03 29.17 14.24
N TRP A 203 9.47 28.43 13.23
CA TRP A 203 8.69 27.38 12.58
C TRP A 203 8.29 26.26 13.54
N GLN A 204 9.10 25.97 14.56
CA GLN A 204 8.78 24.91 15.52
C GLN A 204 7.59 25.26 16.40
N LYS A 205 7.51 26.52 16.87
CA LYS A 205 6.30 27.00 17.55
C LYS A 205 5.12 27.16 16.60
N SER A 206 5.36 27.58 15.35
CA SER A 206 4.32 27.64 14.32
C SER A 206 3.63 26.28 14.14
N ILE A 207 4.42 25.18 14.09
CA ILE A 207 3.89 23.81 14.02
C ILE A 207 3.08 23.45 15.27
N GLU A 208 3.63 23.72 16.46
CA GLU A 208 2.98 23.42 17.74
C GLU A 208 1.57 24.04 17.82
N TYR A 209 1.47 25.36 17.57
CA TYR A 209 0.19 26.07 17.61
C TYR A 209 -0.75 25.69 16.46
N SER A 210 -0.22 25.36 15.28
CA SER A 210 -1.04 24.84 14.17
C SER A 210 -1.71 23.52 14.53
N LEU A 211 -0.97 22.59 15.15
CA LEU A 211 -1.52 21.29 15.59
C LEU A 211 -2.54 21.46 16.72
N ILE A 212 -2.34 22.40 17.65
CA ILE A 212 -3.31 22.74 18.68
C ILE A 212 -4.61 23.24 18.04
N ALA A 213 -4.52 24.22 17.13
CA ALA A 213 -5.67 24.79 16.45
C ALA A 213 -6.46 23.75 15.63
N ILE A 214 -5.75 22.86 14.91
CA ILE A 214 -6.37 21.76 14.14
C ILE A 214 -7.18 20.84 15.07
N LYS A 215 -6.60 20.47 16.21
CA LYS A 215 -7.26 19.60 17.19
C LYS A 215 -8.50 20.23 17.81
N GLU A 216 -8.48 21.54 18.06
CA GLU A 216 -9.62 22.28 18.60
C GLU A 216 -10.76 22.38 17.57
N CYS A 217 -10.45 22.60 16.30
CA CYS A 217 -11.43 22.60 15.21
C CYS A 217 -12.19 21.26 15.07
N GLU A 218 -11.50 20.13 15.26
CA GLU A 218 -12.12 18.79 15.20
C GLU A 218 -13.19 18.57 16.28
N VAL A 219 -13.04 19.21 17.45
CA VAL A 219 -14.01 19.12 18.56
C VAL A 219 -15.23 19.99 18.30
N GLU A 220 -15.04 21.16 17.69
CA GLU A 220 -16.08 22.18 17.52
C GLU A 220 -16.85 22.05 16.19
N SER A 221 -16.51 21.09 15.32
CA SER A 221 -17.13 20.87 13.99
C SER A 221 -17.04 22.07 13.04
N ILE A 222 -16.03 22.95 13.22
CA ILE A 222 -15.84 24.17 12.42
C ILE A 222 -14.99 23.83 11.18
N SER A 223 -15.65 23.38 10.12
CA SER A 223 -14.96 22.79 8.96
C SER A 223 -14.22 23.78 8.05
N HIS A 224 -14.65 25.06 7.97
CA HIS A 224 -14.13 25.99 6.98
C HIS A 224 -12.85 26.72 7.41
N SER A 225 -12.64 26.88 8.72
CA SER A 225 -11.51 27.63 9.28
C SER A 225 -10.25 26.79 9.51
N ILE A 226 -10.37 25.46 9.46
CA ILE A 226 -9.25 24.52 9.66
C ILE A 226 -8.17 24.63 8.58
N ILE A 227 -8.49 25.20 7.42
CA ILE A 227 -7.57 25.36 6.29
C ILE A 227 -6.40 26.29 6.64
N TYR A 228 -6.62 27.34 7.43
CA TYR A 228 -5.56 28.29 7.81
C TYR A 228 -4.45 27.62 8.64
N PRO A 229 -4.73 26.95 9.78
CA PRO A 229 -3.68 26.29 10.53
C PRO A 229 -3.06 25.10 9.76
N GLN A 230 -3.81 24.42 8.87
CA GLN A 230 -3.23 23.40 7.99
C GLN A 230 -2.26 24.00 6.95
N TYR A 231 -2.58 25.17 6.40
CA TYR A 231 -1.71 25.92 5.50
C TYR A 231 -0.42 26.33 6.21
N SER A 232 -0.53 26.93 7.40
CA SER A 232 0.61 27.36 8.20
C SER A 232 1.47 26.17 8.65
N LEU A 233 0.86 25.01 8.94
CA LEU A 233 1.56 23.78 9.26
C LEU A 233 2.47 23.30 8.12
N TYR A 234 1.95 23.19 6.89
CA TYR A 234 2.76 22.69 5.78
C TYR A 234 3.84 23.69 5.38
N CYS A 235 3.56 25.00 5.42
CA CYS A 235 4.55 26.04 5.17
C CYS A 235 5.69 25.95 6.20
N ALA A 236 5.38 25.78 7.48
CA ALA A 236 6.40 25.65 8.52
C ALA A 236 7.24 24.37 8.34
N HIS A 237 6.65 23.26 7.92
CA HIS A 237 7.39 22.04 7.60
C HIS A 237 8.33 22.21 6.41
N HIS A 238 7.91 22.93 5.38
CA HIS A 238 8.74 23.26 4.22
C HIS A 238 9.94 24.12 4.62
N GLU A 239 9.72 25.17 5.40
CA GLU A 239 10.77 26.10 5.83
C GLU A 239 11.80 25.45 6.77
N LEU A 240 11.42 24.38 7.48
CA LEU A 240 12.35 23.52 8.23
C LEU A 240 13.10 22.50 7.35
N GLY A 241 12.86 22.48 6.04
CA GLY A 241 13.45 21.53 5.09
C GLY A 241 12.82 20.14 5.12
N ASN A 242 11.70 19.95 5.83
CA ASN A 242 11.02 18.67 5.93
C ASN A 242 9.94 18.51 4.85
N ASN A 243 10.38 18.48 3.59
CA ASN A 243 9.49 18.42 2.42
C ASN A 243 8.59 17.17 2.41
N ASN A 244 9.00 16.07 3.05
CA ASN A 244 8.19 14.85 3.13
C ASN A 244 6.96 15.07 4.02
N LYS A 245 7.10 15.77 5.15
CA LYS A 245 5.95 16.15 5.99
C LYS A 245 5.11 17.21 5.30
N ALA A 246 5.75 18.25 4.75
CA ALA A 246 5.06 19.29 3.99
C ALA A 246 4.22 18.71 2.84
N ARG A 247 4.69 17.67 2.14
CA ARG A 247 3.92 16.94 1.13
C ARG A 247 2.61 16.37 1.67
N LYS A 248 2.64 15.74 2.85
CA LYS A 248 1.46 15.14 3.50
C LYS A 248 0.47 16.23 3.91
N ASP A 249 0.95 17.25 4.62
CA ASP A 249 0.12 18.35 5.12
C ASP A 249 -0.48 19.20 3.97
N CYS A 250 0.30 19.44 2.91
CA CYS A 250 -0.13 20.20 1.73
C CYS A 250 -1.24 19.48 0.96
N LEU A 251 -1.28 18.14 0.94
CA LEU A 251 -2.35 17.40 0.28
C LEU A 251 -3.72 17.74 0.87
N ASN A 252 -3.84 17.77 2.20
CA ASN A 252 -5.09 18.10 2.89
C ASN A 252 -5.59 19.49 2.50
N VAL A 253 -4.69 20.47 2.46
CA VAL A 253 -5.02 21.84 2.02
C VAL A 253 -5.45 21.85 0.55
N MET A 254 -4.72 21.15 -0.32
CA MET A 254 -5.04 21.07 -1.75
C MET A 254 -6.43 20.48 -2.02
N LEU A 255 -6.82 19.45 -1.26
CA LEU A 255 -8.10 18.77 -1.41
C LEU A 255 -9.27 19.59 -0.84
N ASN A 256 -9.09 20.22 0.32
CA ASN A 256 -10.19 20.79 1.10
C ASN A 256 -10.32 22.32 0.99
N ALA A 257 -9.27 23.05 0.60
CA ALA A 257 -9.37 24.50 0.44
C ALA A 257 -10.34 24.88 -0.69
N THR A 258 -11.12 25.93 -0.46
CA THR A 258 -12.10 26.50 -1.39
C THR A 258 -11.67 27.89 -1.83
N ASP A 259 -12.15 28.92 -1.14
CA ASP A 259 -12.08 30.34 -1.44
C ASP A 259 -11.19 31.10 -0.44
N GLN A 260 -10.57 30.41 0.51
CA GLN A 260 -9.63 31.00 1.46
C GLN A 260 -8.41 31.59 0.74
N THR A 261 -8.00 32.77 1.18
CA THR A 261 -6.84 33.50 0.65
C THR A 261 -5.78 33.71 1.70
N ASP A 262 -4.53 33.77 1.26
CA ASP A 262 -3.42 34.19 2.12
C ASP A 262 -3.41 35.72 2.34
N ASP A 263 -2.42 36.20 3.10
CA ASP A 263 -2.21 37.63 3.38
C ASP A 263 -2.05 38.51 2.13
N ASN A 264 -1.71 37.92 0.98
CA ASN A 264 -1.52 38.61 -0.29
C ASN A 264 -2.76 38.53 -1.20
N ASN A 265 -3.90 38.08 -0.66
CA ASN A 265 -5.14 37.81 -1.41
C ASN A 265 -4.98 36.78 -2.54
N LEU A 266 -4.02 35.86 -2.41
CA LEU A 266 -3.87 34.73 -3.32
C LEU A 266 -4.61 33.52 -2.78
N LEU A 267 -5.29 32.79 -3.66
CA LEU A 267 -6.00 31.57 -3.30
C LEU A 267 -5.03 30.54 -2.73
N ILE A 268 -5.30 30.10 -1.49
CA ILE A 268 -4.50 29.08 -0.79
C ILE A 268 -4.47 27.78 -1.60
N LYS A 269 -5.60 27.41 -2.20
CA LYS A 269 -5.71 26.22 -3.05
C LYS A 269 -4.72 26.22 -4.21
N ASP A 270 -4.60 27.34 -4.93
CA ASP A 270 -3.73 27.44 -6.10
C ASP A 270 -2.24 27.35 -5.72
N LYS A 271 -1.88 27.85 -4.54
CA LYS A 271 -0.54 27.69 -3.98
C LYS A 271 -0.27 26.24 -3.60
N ALA A 272 -1.18 25.64 -2.83
CA ALA A 272 -1.06 24.25 -2.41
C ALA A 272 -0.92 23.29 -3.61
N VAL A 273 -1.65 23.52 -4.71
CA VAL A 273 -1.49 22.73 -5.95
C VAL A 273 -0.06 22.83 -6.52
N LYS A 274 0.53 24.03 -6.56
CA LYS A 274 1.88 24.25 -7.08
C LYS A 274 2.95 23.67 -6.15
N ASP A 275 2.80 23.91 -4.85
CA ASP A 275 3.72 23.45 -3.82
C ASP A 275 3.71 21.92 -3.75
N PHE A 276 2.52 21.29 -3.81
CA PHE A 276 2.37 19.85 -3.84
C PHE A 276 3.09 19.23 -5.04
N GLN A 277 3.00 19.82 -6.23
CA GLN A 277 3.73 19.33 -7.42
C GLN A 277 5.25 19.35 -7.21
N LEU A 278 5.78 20.39 -6.55
CA LEU A 278 7.19 20.50 -6.22
C LEU A 278 7.62 19.43 -5.22
N TYR A 279 6.85 19.25 -4.15
CA TYR A 279 7.13 18.25 -3.11
C TYR A 279 7.00 16.82 -3.64
N GLU A 280 5.98 16.57 -4.45
CA GLU A 280 5.76 15.29 -5.12
C GLU A 280 6.93 14.94 -6.02
N LYS A 281 7.39 15.86 -6.85
CA LYS A 281 8.54 15.64 -7.73
C LYS A 281 9.79 15.29 -6.92
N ASN A 282 10.08 16.06 -5.87
CA ASN A 282 11.22 15.81 -4.99
C ASN A 282 11.12 14.43 -4.31
N TYR A 283 9.94 14.07 -3.82
CA TYR A 283 9.69 12.77 -3.19
C TYR A 283 9.92 11.61 -4.16
N ILE A 284 9.42 11.72 -5.40
CA ILE A 284 9.59 10.69 -6.43
C ILE A 284 11.04 10.57 -6.90
N ASP A 285 11.71 11.70 -7.16
CA ASP A 285 13.11 11.73 -7.61
C ASP A 285 14.06 11.09 -6.57
N ASN A 286 13.75 11.24 -5.27
CA ASN A 286 14.54 10.70 -4.18
C ASN A 286 14.02 9.37 -3.60
N PHE A 287 12.94 8.81 -4.14
CA PHE A 287 12.23 7.70 -3.52
C PHE A 287 13.11 6.48 -3.22
N LEU A 288 14.00 6.11 -4.16
CA LEU A 288 14.90 4.97 -4.01
C LEU A 288 16.04 5.22 -3.01
N SER A 289 16.30 6.48 -2.65
CA SER A 289 17.31 6.83 -1.65
C SER A 289 16.81 6.64 -0.21
N PHE A 290 15.50 6.50 -0.02
CA PHE A 290 14.93 6.30 1.31
C PHE A 290 15.32 4.94 1.92
N PRO A 291 15.39 4.84 3.25
CA PRO A 291 15.56 3.58 3.96
C PRO A 291 14.56 2.54 3.46
N TYR A 292 14.99 1.27 3.39
CA TYR A 292 14.14 0.20 2.87
C TYR A 292 12.77 0.14 3.55
N ASN A 293 12.71 0.31 4.88
CA ASN A 293 11.45 0.27 5.63
C ASN A 293 10.44 1.35 5.18
N ASP A 294 10.91 2.53 4.80
CA ASP A 294 10.04 3.65 4.38
C ASP A 294 9.48 3.47 2.96
N ARG A 295 10.10 2.58 2.17
CA ARG A 295 9.69 2.23 0.80
C ARG A 295 9.36 0.74 0.63
N LYS A 296 9.22 0.02 1.74
CA LYS A 296 9.08 -1.44 1.75
C LYS A 296 7.75 -1.87 1.16
N VAL A 297 6.68 -1.17 1.53
CA VAL A 297 5.33 -1.43 1.05
C VAL A 297 4.83 -0.19 0.33
N ILE A 298 4.34 -0.37 -0.89
CA ILE A 298 3.78 0.72 -1.70
C ILE A 298 2.36 0.40 -2.13
N MET A 299 1.57 1.46 -2.32
CA MET A 299 0.23 1.39 -2.90
C MET A 299 0.09 2.42 -4.03
N PRO A 300 0.15 2.00 -5.30
CA PRO A 300 -0.15 2.86 -6.43
C PRO A 300 -1.64 3.23 -6.45
N VAL A 301 -1.97 4.51 -6.46
CA VAL A 301 -3.34 5.05 -6.53
C VAL A 301 -3.51 5.95 -7.75
N LYS A 302 -4.75 6.08 -8.24
CA LYS A 302 -5.05 7.03 -9.33
C LYS A 302 -5.14 8.47 -8.85
N LYS A 303 -5.59 8.66 -7.61
CA LYS A 303 -5.76 9.96 -6.98
C LYS A 303 -5.42 9.79 -5.50
N TYR A 304 -4.70 10.77 -4.96
CA TYR A 304 -4.43 10.82 -3.53
C TYR A 304 -5.68 11.21 -2.76
N VAL A 305 -5.88 10.54 -1.62
CA VAL A 305 -6.92 10.87 -0.64
C VAL A 305 -6.27 11.17 0.71
N ASP A 306 -5.31 10.33 1.10
CA ASP A 306 -4.50 10.49 2.30
C ASP A 306 -3.04 10.04 2.04
N LEU A 307 -2.10 10.60 2.79
CA LEU A 307 -0.66 10.30 2.79
C LEU A 307 -0.08 10.13 4.21
N TYR A 308 -0.88 10.13 5.28
CA TYR A 308 -0.39 10.02 6.67
C TYR A 308 0.01 8.61 7.10
N GLN A 309 -0.06 7.63 6.19
CA GLN A 309 0.40 6.25 6.42
C GLN A 309 1.87 6.21 6.86
N GLU A 310 2.17 5.35 7.84
CA GLU A 310 3.52 5.14 8.36
C GLU A 310 4.20 3.94 7.71
N HIS A 311 3.44 2.88 7.41
CA HIS A 311 3.99 1.63 6.87
C HIS A 311 3.77 1.48 5.36
N VAL A 312 2.80 2.20 4.79
CA VAL A 312 2.46 2.15 3.36
C VAL A 312 2.82 3.46 2.66
N ALA A 313 3.72 3.40 1.68
CA ALA A 313 4.00 4.54 0.80
C ALA A 313 2.98 4.61 -0.34
N VAL A 314 2.12 5.62 -0.31
CA VAL A 314 1.10 5.86 -1.33
C VAL A 314 1.68 6.67 -2.49
N LEU A 315 1.59 6.12 -3.71
CA LEU A 315 2.20 6.68 -4.92
C LEU A 315 1.17 6.90 -6.02
N ASN A 316 1.32 7.95 -6.82
CA ASN A 316 0.46 8.16 -7.98
C ASN A 316 0.89 7.25 -9.13
N ILE A 317 -0.04 6.44 -9.65
CA ILE A 317 0.21 5.50 -10.74
C ILE A 317 0.69 6.18 -12.04
N GLN A 318 0.36 7.46 -12.24
CA GLN A 318 0.77 8.26 -13.40
C GLN A 318 2.16 8.88 -13.25
N ASN A 319 2.70 8.92 -12.04
CA ASN A 319 3.98 9.55 -11.71
C ASN A 319 4.77 8.68 -10.74
N LEU A 320 5.11 7.47 -11.18
CA LEU A 320 5.86 6.51 -10.38
C LEU A 320 7.37 6.80 -10.42
N PRO A 321 8.11 6.44 -9.33
CA PRO A 321 9.56 6.45 -9.36
C PRO A 321 10.08 5.41 -10.34
N ASN A 322 11.40 5.39 -10.59
CA ASN A 322 12.03 4.44 -11.52
C ASN A 322 12.07 3.01 -10.94
N ILE A 323 10.90 2.40 -10.83
CA ILE A 323 10.63 1.08 -10.24
C ILE A 323 9.91 0.19 -11.26
N ASN A 324 10.11 -1.11 -11.10
CA ASN A 324 9.66 -2.15 -12.02
C ASN A 324 8.66 -3.07 -11.32
N PHE A 325 7.61 -3.43 -12.06
CA PHE A 325 6.58 -4.36 -11.64
C PHE A 325 6.53 -5.56 -12.62
N PRO A 326 5.92 -6.70 -12.22
CA PRO A 326 5.69 -7.80 -13.14
C PRO A 326 4.74 -7.41 -14.28
N MET A 327 4.72 -8.23 -15.34
CA MET A 327 3.83 -8.01 -16.48
C MET A 327 2.37 -7.89 -16.05
N GLY A 328 1.67 -6.86 -16.55
CA GLY A 328 0.27 -6.57 -16.19
C GLY A 328 0.10 -5.69 -14.95
N HIS A 329 1.18 -5.27 -14.30
CA HIS A 329 1.19 -4.34 -13.16
C HIS A 329 1.88 -3.00 -13.55
N PRO A 330 1.70 -1.92 -12.76
CA PRO A 330 0.95 -1.81 -11.51
C PRO A 330 -0.57 -1.77 -11.69
N ILE A 331 -1.29 -2.27 -10.69
CA ILE A 331 -2.75 -2.20 -10.58
C ILE A 331 -3.07 -1.19 -9.46
N ALA A 332 -3.99 -0.28 -9.76
CA ALA A 332 -4.39 0.74 -8.80
C ALA A 332 -5.01 0.11 -7.54
N ASN A 333 -4.67 0.66 -6.38
CA ASN A 333 -5.11 0.24 -5.04
C ASN A 333 -4.67 -1.18 -4.65
N GLN A 334 -3.71 -1.78 -5.36
CA GLN A 334 -3.08 -3.03 -4.95
C GLN A 334 -1.78 -2.74 -4.19
N LEU A 335 -1.49 -3.56 -3.17
CA LEU A 335 -0.24 -3.46 -2.42
C LEU A 335 0.90 -4.19 -3.12
N TYR A 336 2.10 -3.64 -2.98
CA TYR A 336 3.34 -4.25 -3.44
C TYR A 336 4.41 -4.19 -2.36
N VAL A 337 5.28 -5.19 -2.35
CA VAL A 337 6.45 -5.26 -1.47
C VAL A 337 7.72 -5.10 -2.30
N GLY A 338 8.60 -4.20 -1.90
CA GLY A 338 9.90 -3.99 -2.53
C GLY A 338 10.82 -5.19 -2.29
N HIS A 339 11.64 -5.53 -3.28
CA HIS A 339 12.64 -6.59 -3.16
C HIS A 339 13.75 -6.14 -2.18
N PRO A 340 14.14 -6.96 -1.19
CA PRO A 340 15.07 -6.53 -0.14
C PRO A 340 16.47 -6.18 -0.65
N LEU A 341 16.90 -6.82 -1.75
CA LEU A 341 18.24 -6.67 -2.32
C LEU A 341 18.25 -5.90 -3.66
N THR A 342 17.07 -5.61 -4.23
CA THR A 342 16.95 -4.97 -5.54
C THR A 342 16.01 -3.78 -5.44
N PRO A 343 16.54 -2.57 -5.18
CA PRO A 343 15.73 -1.40 -4.82
C PRO A 343 14.61 -1.04 -5.81
N THR A 344 14.79 -1.38 -7.10
CA THR A 344 13.86 -1.05 -8.17
C THR A 344 12.76 -2.09 -8.38
N LYS A 345 12.85 -3.30 -7.81
CA LYS A 345 11.88 -4.39 -8.08
C LYS A 345 10.79 -4.40 -7.00
N TYR A 346 9.52 -4.36 -7.42
CA TYR A 346 8.36 -4.47 -6.54
C TYR A 346 7.46 -5.63 -6.96
N ILE A 347 6.98 -6.39 -5.98
CA ILE A 347 6.27 -7.65 -6.17
C ILE A 347 4.87 -7.55 -5.54
N PRO A 348 3.81 -8.08 -6.17
CA PRO A 348 2.47 -8.09 -5.58
C PRO A 348 2.44 -8.68 -4.16
N PHE A 349 1.79 -7.96 -3.24
CA PHE A 349 1.72 -8.32 -1.82
C PHE A 349 1.09 -9.70 -1.55
N GLU A 350 0.27 -10.21 -2.47
CA GLU A 350 -0.37 -11.51 -2.31
C GLU A 350 0.63 -12.67 -2.42
N ASN A 351 1.61 -12.53 -3.31
CA ASN A 351 2.49 -13.62 -3.72
C ASN A 351 3.98 -13.34 -3.47
N TYR A 352 4.34 -12.20 -2.87
CA TYR A 352 5.74 -11.81 -2.72
C TYR A 352 6.60 -12.85 -1.99
N GLN A 353 6.07 -13.53 -0.98
CA GLN A 353 6.84 -14.55 -0.26
C GLN A 353 7.17 -15.74 -1.17
N LEU A 354 6.19 -16.17 -1.98
CA LEU A 354 6.36 -17.24 -2.96
C LEU A 354 7.41 -16.84 -4.01
N GLU A 355 7.27 -15.66 -4.62
CA GLU A 355 8.19 -15.18 -5.66
C GLU A 355 9.62 -15.00 -5.13
N LEU A 356 9.81 -14.45 -3.92
CA LEU A 356 11.15 -14.30 -3.33
C LEU A 356 11.80 -15.67 -3.05
N VAL A 357 11.02 -16.65 -2.63
CA VAL A 357 11.52 -18.01 -2.37
C VAL A 357 11.86 -18.70 -3.69
N GLU A 358 11.02 -18.57 -4.72
CA GLU A 358 11.34 -19.09 -6.05
C GLU A 358 12.59 -18.44 -6.64
N ASP A 359 12.74 -17.11 -6.54
CA ASP A 359 13.93 -16.39 -7.00
C ASP A 359 15.20 -16.92 -6.31
N ARG A 360 15.16 -17.12 -4.98
CA ARG A 360 16.28 -17.72 -4.21
C ARG A 360 16.60 -19.12 -4.65
N ILE A 361 15.60 -19.96 -4.87
CA ILE A 361 15.78 -21.35 -5.29
C ILE A 361 16.40 -21.41 -6.68
N ARG A 362 15.89 -20.61 -7.63
CA ARG A 362 16.41 -20.54 -8.99
C ARG A 362 17.87 -20.09 -9.00
N GLU A 363 18.20 -19.06 -8.23
CA GLU A 363 19.58 -18.57 -8.11
C GLU A 363 20.51 -19.64 -7.51
N PHE A 364 20.07 -20.33 -6.45
CA PHE A 364 20.83 -21.44 -5.87
C PHE A 364 21.03 -22.59 -6.86
N CYS A 365 20.00 -22.96 -7.63
CA CYS A 365 20.11 -23.99 -8.65
C CYS A 365 21.09 -23.60 -9.75
N MET A 366 21.10 -22.33 -10.19
CA MET A 366 22.09 -21.83 -11.14
C MET A 366 23.51 -21.92 -10.58
N LEU A 367 23.71 -21.53 -9.31
CA LEU A 367 24.99 -21.67 -8.62
C LEU A 367 25.43 -23.13 -8.50
N ALA A 368 24.52 -24.03 -8.12
CA ALA A 368 24.81 -25.46 -8.00
C ALA A 368 25.21 -26.07 -9.36
N GLN A 369 24.49 -25.71 -10.43
CA GLN A 369 24.81 -26.15 -11.79
C GLN A 369 26.20 -25.66 -12.24
N SER A 370 26.52 -24.38 -12.03
CA SER A 370 27.82 -23.82 -12.41
C SER A 370 28.97 -24.37 -11.57
N LEU A 371 28.70 -24.88 -10.37
CA LEU A 371 29.66 -25.60 -9.53
C LEU A 371 29.85 -27.09 -9.93
N GLY A 372 29.15 -27.53 -10.97
CA GLY A 372 29.25 -28.87 -11.53
C GLY A 372 28.35 -29.89 -10.83
N ALA A 373 27.11 -29.52 -10.53
CA ALA A 373 26.10 -30.46 -10.05
C ALA A 373 25.81 -31.52 -11.13
N THR A 374 25.66 -32.78 -10.72
CA THR A 374 25.20 -33.90 -11.54
C THR A 374 23.73 -34.22 -11.29
N GLU A 375 23.22 -33.88 -10.10
CA GLU A 375 21.83 -34.05 -9.73
C GLU A 375 21.42 -32.92 -8.79
N ILE A 376 20.27 -32.30 -9.06
CA ILE A 376 19.60 -31.38 -8.15
C ILE A 376 18.19 -31.91 -7.94
N SER A 377 17.80 -32.11 -6.68
CA SER A 377 16.45 -32.52 -6.30
C SER A 377 15.91 -31.61 -5.20
N ILE A 378 14.69 -31.12 -5.37
CA ILE A 378 14.04 -30.23 -4.40
C ILE A 378 12.84 -30.95 -3.77
N GLU A 379 12.81 -30.97 -2.44
CA GLU A 379 11.75 -31.60 -1.65
C GLU A 379 11.15 -30.59 -0.67
N CYS A 380 9.83 -30.53 -0.58
CA CYS A 380 9.14 -29.75 0.45
C CYS A 380 8.92 -30.61 1.71
N LEU A 381 9.62 -30.29 2.79
CA LEU A 381 9.61 -31.08 4.04
C LEU A 381 8.30 -30.94 4.84
N ASN A 382 7.53 -29.88 4.59
CA ASN A 382 6.31 -29.58 5.34
C ASN A 382 5.02 -30.03 4.63
N SER A 383 5.13 -30.71 3.48
CA SER A 383 3.97 -31.34 2.85
C SER A 383 3.48 -32.47 3.76
N THR A 384 2.37 -32.24 4.47
CA THR A 384 1.70 -33.33 5.16
C THR A 384 1.18 -34.29 4.10
N ASN A 385 1.82 -35.45 3.99
CA ASN A 385 1.25 -36.64 3.35
C ASN A 385 -0.05 -37.02 4.10
N SER A 386 -1.14 -36.33 3.82
CA SER A 386 -2.48 -36.69 4.27
C SER A 386 -3.18 -37.50 3.18
N ASN A 387 -2.57 -38.63 2.82
CA ASN A 387 -3.33 -39.82 2.44
C ASN A 387 -4.01 -40.42 3.69
N GLN A 388 -4.75 -39.60 4.44
CA GLN A 388 -5.75 -40.08 5.36
C GLN A 388 -7.11 -39.90 4.70
N ASN A 389 -7.68 -41.04 4.32
CA ASN A 389 -9.05 -41.24 3.92
C ASN A 389 -10.05 -40.44 4.76
N ASN A 390 -10.32 -39.19 4.40
CA ASN A 390 -11.65 -38.62 4.60
C ASN A 390 -12.40 -38.82 3.29
N ARG A 391 -12.87 -40.06 3.09
CA ARG A 391 -14.04 -40.30 2.25
C ARG A 391 -15.18 -39.49 2.88
N ILE A 392 -15.35 -38.26 2.42
CA ILE A 392 -16.63 -37.56 2.52
C ILE A 392 -17.60 -38.44 1.74
N LYS A 393 -18.31 -39.32 2.45
CA LYS A 393 -19.54 -39.92 1.93
C LYS A 393 -20.52 -38.76 1.75
N VAL A 394 -20.58 -38.23 0.54
CA VAL A 394 -21.73 -37.47 0.08
C VAL A 394 -22.87 -38.46 -0.06
N ASN A 395 -23.60 -38.69 1.03
CA ASN A 395 -24.92 -39.29 0.97
C ASN A 395 -25.95 -38.17 0.90
N ASN A 396 -26.62 -38.08 -0.25
CA ASN A 396 -27.89 -37.38 -0.41
C ASN A 396 -28.87 -37.82 0.69
N SER A 397 -29.22 -36.92 1.59
CA SER A 397 -30.56 -36.76 2.17
C SER A 397 -30.55 -35.54 3.10
N GLY A 398 -31.63 -34.77 3.03
CA GLY A 398 -31.69 -33.40 3.52
C GLY A 398 -31.56 -33.25 5.02
N SER A 399 -31.26 -31.99 5.39
CA SER A 399 -31.27 -31.40 6.74
C SER A 399 -30.33 -32.06 7.75
N VAL A 400 -29.35 -31.29 8.23
CA VAL A 400 -29.17 -30.94 9.65
C VAL A 400 -27.86 -30.16 9.82
N GLU A 401 -28.01 -29.02 10.48
CA GLU A 401 -27.04 -28.26 11.28
C GLU A 401 -25.60 -28.79 11.33
N THR A 402 -24.70 -28.09 10.63
CA THR A 402 -23.29 -28.07 11.00
C THR A 402 -23.11 -27.15 12.19
N LEU A 403 -22.72 -27.75 13.32
CA LEU A 403 -22.22 -27.09 14.51
C LEU A 403 -21.19 -26.02 14.12
N TRP A 404 -21.59 -24.76 14.32
CA TRP A 404 -20.76 -23.57 14.21
C TRP A 404 -19.76 -23.56 15.37
N VAL A 405 -18.60 -24.18 15.16
CA VAL A 405 -17.42 -24.02 16.00
C VAL A 405 -16.56 -22.94 15.35
N ASP A 406 -16.41 -21.83 16.08
CA ASP A 406 -15.71 -20.57 15.77
C ASP A 406 -14.86 -20.53 14.49
N GLY A 407 -15.35 -19.77 13.51
CA GLY A 407 -14.84 -19.63 12.14
C GLY A 407 -13.54 -18.84 11.96
N LYS A 408 -12.65 -18.77 12.96
CA LYS A 408 -11.32 -18.12 12.82
C LYS A 408 -10.19 -19.10 12.51
N ALA A 409 -10.29 -20.37 12.91
CA ALA A 409 -9.19 -21.32 12.76
C ALA A 409 -9.09 -21.96 11.36
N ASN A 410 -10.22 -22.25 10.70
CA ASN A 410 -10.20 -23.05 9.46
C ASN A 410 -9.74 -22.29 8.20
N GLN A 411 -10.02 -20.98 8.08
CA GLN A 411 -9.59 -20.21 6.90
C GLN A 411 -8.07 -19.98 6.84
N HIS A 412 -7.43 -19.85 8.01
CA HIS A 412 -5.97 -19.70 8.11
C HIS A 412 -5.23 -21.00 7.74
N ILE A 413 -5.80 -22.17 8.08
CA ILE A 413 -5.22 -23.48 7.78
C ILE A 413 -5.32 -23.80 6.28
N GLU A 414 -6.39 -23.38 5.59
CA GLU A 414 -6.58 -23.65 4.16
C GLU A 414 -5.61 -22.88 3.24
N ARG A 415 -5.33 -21.61 3.51
CA ARG A 415 -4.40 -20.80 2.66
C ARG A 415 -2.93 -21.14 2.84
N SER A 416 -2.52 -21.44 4.07
CA SER A 416 -1.15 -21.90 4.36
C SER A 416 -0.82 -23.20 3.62
N ARG A 417 -1.81 -24.11 3.54
CA ARG A 417 -1.74 -25.31 2.71
C ARG A 417 -1.64 -24.99 1.21
N HIS A 418 -2.37 -23.99 0.71
CA HIS A 418 -2.30 -23.56 -0.68
C HIS A 418 -0.89 -23.09 -1.09
N MET A 419 -0.23 -22.26 -0.29
CA MET A 419 1.15 -21.82 -0.58
C MET A 419 2.14 -22.99 -0.59
N ILE A 420 2.04 -23.90 0.39
CA ILE A 420 2.91 -25.08 0.45
C ILE A 420 2.66 -26.00 -0.74
N ASP A 421 1.41 -26.22 -1.12
CA ASP A 421 1.02 -27.02 -2.28
C ASP A 421 1.50 -26.38 -3.59
N GLU A 422 1.37 -25.06 -3.72
CA GLU A 422 1.82 -24.29 -4.89
C GLU A 422 3.34 -24.31 -5.02
N LEU A 423 4.08 -24.05 -3.94
CA LEU A 423 5.54 -24.26 -3.86
C LEU A 423 5.92 -25.69 -4.22
N SER A 424 5.20 -26.68 -3.70
CA SER A 424 5.50 -28.08 -3.99
C SER A 424 5.35 -28.38 -5.48
N ARG A 425 4.32 -27.82 -6.14
CA ARG A 425 4.08 -28.03 -7.58
C ARG A 425 5.02 -27.21 -8.46
N SER A 426 5.31 -25.96 -8.10
CA SER A 426 6.17 -25.07 -8.88
C SER A 426 7.64 -25.43 -8.75
N VAL A 427 8.04 -26.01 -7.61
CA VAL A 427 9.44 -26.26 -7.27
C VAL A 427 9.82 -27.75 -7.23
N SER A 428 8.89 -28.71 -7.16
CA SER A 428 9.26 -30.13 -7.19
C SER A 428 9.97 -30.47 -8.50
N LEU A 429 11.29 -30.52 -8.43
CA LEU A 429 12.15 -30.60 -9.59
C LEU A 429 13.26 -31.59 -9.26
N ARG A 430 13.41 -32.58 -10.13
CA ARG A 430 14.57 -33.47 -10.15
C ARG A 430 15.21 -33.37 -11.52
N GLN A 431 16.40 -32.80 -11.56
CA GLN A 431 17.17 -32.61 -12.77
C GLN A 431 18.51 -33.31 -12.64
N THR A 432 18.94 -33.95 -13.72
CA THR A 432 20.25 -34.59 -13.85
C THR A 432 21.05 -33.87 -14.93
N PHE A 433 22.34 -33.70 -14.69
CA PHE A 433 23.22 -32.93 -15.54
C PHE A 433 24.54 -33.68 -15.77
N GLU A 434 25.19 -33.38 -16.89
CA GLU A 434 26.56 -33.81 -17.19
C GLU A 434 27.49 -32.60 -17.21
N PRO A 435 27.98 -32.13 -16.05
CA PRO A 435 28.86 -30.97 -16.01
C PRO A 435 30.21 -31.29 -16.66
N ARG A 436 30.63 -30.45 -17.61
CA ARG A 436 31.91 -30.60 -18.34
C ARG A 436 32.89 -29.46 -18.08
N ASN A 437 32.37 -28.34 -17.59
CA ASN A 437 33.12 -27.11 -17.39
C ASN A 437 33.69 -27.01 -15.98
N LYS A 438 34.74 -26.19 -15.84
CA LYS A 438 35.31 -25.85 -14.53
C LYS A 438 34.28 -25.14 -13.65
N PRO A 439 34.18 -25.47 -12.35
CA PRO A 439 33.31 -24.77 -11.42
C PRO A 439 33.55 -23.25 -11.40
N THR A 440 32.50 -22.47 -11.62
CA THR A 440 32.54 -20.99 -11.56
C THR A 440 31.32 -20.43 -10.84
N ILE A 441 31.44 -19.17 -10.40
CA ILE A 441 30.32 -18.38 -9.89
C ILE A 441 29.74 -17.60 -11.09
N PRO A 442 28.46 -17.75 -11.42
CA PRO A 442 27.82 -17.00 -12.50
C PRO A 442 27.77 -15.50 -12.18
N GLU A 443 27.77 -14.66 -13.23
CA GLU A 443 27.68 -13.22 -13.09
C GLU A 443 26.25 -12.78 -12.70
N GLY A 444 26.14 -11.68 -11.94
CA GLY A 444 24.84 -11.05 -11.63
C GLY A 444 24.01 -11.73 -10.53
N MET A 445 24.63 -12.49 -9.63
CA MET A 445 23.95 -13.09 -8.48
C MET A 445 23.46 -12.04 -7.49
N VAL A 446 22.18 -12.10 -7.10
CA VAL A 446 21.54 -11.13 -6.19
C VAL A 446 21.61 -11.62 -4.74
N TRP A 447 21.32 -12.90 -4.51
CA TRP A 447 21.25 -13.52 -3.20
C TRP A 447 22.61 -14.02 -2.70
N TYR A 448 23.47 -14.54 -3.58
CA TYR A 448 24.76 -15.14 -3.21
C TYR A 448 25.63 -14.29 -2.26
N ASP A 449 25.74 -12.99 -2.53
CA ASP A 449 26.57 -12.07 -1.74
C ASP A 449 26.05 -11.90 -0.30
N ASN A 450 24.77 -12.22 -0.07
CA ASN A 450 24.08 -12.09 1.20
C ASN A 450 23.82 -13.45 1.88
N GLU A 451 24.30 -14.56 1.31
CA GLU A 451 24.06 -15.93 1.80
C GLU A 451 25.37 -16.62 2.22
N PRO A 452 25.75 -16.56 3.51
CA PRO A 452 26.99 -17.17 4.00
C PRO A 452 27.05 -18.70 3.82
N SER A 453 25.91 -19.39 3.80
CA SER A 453 25.86 -20.83 3.52
C SER A 453 26.28 -21.13 2.08
N TRP A 454 25.89 -20.30 1.11
CA TRP A 454 26.24 -20.46 -0.29
C TRP A 454 27.71 -20.11 -0.54
N GLN A 455 28.22 -19.07 0.11
CA GLN A 455 29.66 -18.74 0.08
C GLN A 455 30.51 -19.89 0.66
N ARG A 456 30.03 -20.52 1.74
CA ARG A 456 30.68 -21.70 2.33
C ARG A 456 30.63 -22.90 1.39
N LEU A 457 29.49 -23.17 0.75
CA LEU A 457 29.35 -24.19 -0.28
C LEU A 457 30.42 -24.00 -1.37
N VAL A 458 30.52 -22.80 -1.94
CA VAL A 458 31.48 -22.49 -3.02
C VAL A 458 32.91 -22.75 -2.55
N SER A 459 33.30 -22.25 -1.38
CA SER A 459 34.66 -22.45 -0.86
C SER A 459 35.01 -23.93 -0.63
N GLN A 460 34.08 -24.70 -0.04
CA GLN A 460 34.25 -26.15 0.19
C GLN A 460 34.28 -26.95 -1.12
N ARG A 461 33.50 -26.51 -2.11
CA ARG A 461 33.49 -27.10 -3.43
C ARG A 461 34.83 -26.89 -4.11
N LEU A 462 35.31 -25.65 -4.16
CA LEU A 462 36.57 -25.29 -4.80
C LEU A 462 37.80 -25.88 -4.09
N SER A 463 37.73 -26.13 -2.77
CA SER A 463 38.79 -26.83 -2.03
C SER A 463 38.82 -28.35 -2.29
N GLY A 464 37.83 -28.89 -3.02
CA GLY A 464 37.84 -30.23 -3.59
C GLY A 464 37.27 -31.37 -2.73
N CYS A 465 36.69 -31.07 -1.57
CA CYS A 465 36.22 -32.10 -0.63
C CYS A 465 34.72 -32.40 -0.73
N LEU A 466 33.93 -31.57 -1.44
CA LEU A 466 32.48 -31.64 -1.43
C LEU A 466 31.92 -32.36 -2.67
N THR A 467 31.21 -33.46 -2.45
CA THR A 467 30.52 -34.27 -3.48
C THR A 467 28.99 -34.27 -3.34
N SER A 468 28.47 -33.83 -2.19
CA SER A 468 27.04 -33.69 -1.94
C SER A 468 26.79 -32.55 -0.96
N HIS A 469 25.67 -31.84 -1.13
CA HIS A 469 25.21 -30.79 -0.23
C HIS A 469 23.70 -30.82 -0.08
N GLU A 470 23.19 -30.44 1.09
CA GLU A 470 21.77 -30.18 1.32
C GLU A 470 21.64 -28.74 1.81
N GLU A 471 20.94 -27.91 1.04
CA GLU A 471 20.59 -26.55 1.43
C GLU A 471 19.13 -26.51 1.87
N ARG A 472 18.84 -25.77 2.94
CA ARG A 472 17.48 -25.59 3.46
C ARG A 472 17.04 -24.14 3.30
N ILE A 473 15.99 -23.93 2.52
CA ILE A 473 15.36 -22.62 2.33
C ILE A 473 14.03 -22.61 3.07
N GLU A 474 13.88 -21.65 3.98
CA GLU A 474 12.69 -21.46 4.80
C GLU A 474 11.94 -20.21 4.31
N THR A 475 10.63 -20.33 4.05
CA THR A 475 9.82 -19.19 3.58
C THR A 475 9.81 -18.05 4.59
N LYS A 476 9.84 -18.37 5.90
CA LYS A 476 9.94 -17.38 6.98
C LYS A 476 11.20 -16.51 6.90
N LYS A 477 12.32 -17.00 6.35
CA LYS A 477 13.54 -16.18 6.17
C LYS A 477 13.40 -15.17 5.03
N SER A 478 12.48 -15.41 4.09
CA SER A 478 12.12 -14.48 3.02
C SER A 478 10.91 -13.60 3.39
N GLN A 479 10.35 -13.76 4.59
CA GLN A 479 9.22 -12.97 5.05
C GLN A 479 9.67 -11.58 5.47
N MET A 480 9.33 -10.57 4.68
CA MET A 480 9.71 -9.16 4.91
C MET A 480 8.80 -8.41 5.89
N LEU A 481 7.67 -9.01 6.28
CA LEU A 481 6.62 -8.39 7.09
C LEU A 481 6.28 -9.28 8.27
N GLU A 482 6.42 -8.74 9.49
CA GLU A 482 6.12 -9.45 10.73
C GLU A 482 4.67 -9.25 11.18
N GLY A 483 4.17 -10.09 12.09
CA GLY A 483 2.74 -10.11 12.45
C GLY A 483 2.17 -8.80 13.01
N GLN A 484 2.95 -8.04 13.79
CA GLN A 484 2.53 -6.74 14.31
C GLN A 484 2.47 -5.68 13.20
N GLU A 485 3.53 -5.58 12.40
CA GLU A 485 3.60 -4.68 11.25
C GLU A 485 2.48 -4.95 10.23
N LEU A 486 2.21 -6.22 9.96
CA LEU A 486 1.18 -6.65 9.02
C LEU A 486 -0.23 -6.29 9.52
N SER A 487 -0.42 -6.26 10.84
CA SER A 487 -1.65 -5.75 11.46
C SER A 487 -1.79 -4.24 11.35
N ALA A 488 -0.68 -3.49 11.46
CA ALA A 488 -0.65 -2.05 11.28
C ALA A 488 -0.92 -1.65 9.81
N ILE A 489 -0.26 -2.31 8.85
CA ILE A 489 -0.52 -2.14 7.41
C ILE A 489 -1.99 -2.41 7.10
N LYS A 490 -2.58 -3.47 7.67
CA LYS A 490 -4.01 -3.76 7.50
C LYS A 490 -4.88 -2.60 7.99
N ALA A 491 -4.57 -1.99 9.14
CA ALA A 491 -5.33 -0.86 9.66
C ALA A 491 -5.21 0.38 8.75
N GLU A 492 -4.01 0.70 8.29
CA GLU A 492 -3.75 1.82 7.36
C GLU A 492 -4.50 1.66 6.04
N VAL A 493 -4.46 0.46 5.45
CA VAL A 493 -5.15 0.17 4.18
C VAL A 493 -6.66 0.23 4.34
N LYS A 494 -7.20 -0.22 5.50
CA LYS A 494 -8.62 -0.07 5.80
C LYS A 494 -9.06 1.39 5.85
N SER A 495 -8.25 2.25 6.45
CA SER A 495 -8.52 3.70 6.48
C SER A 495 -8.54 4.26 5.06
N LEU A 496 -7.50 3.99 4.28
CA LEU A 496 -7.40 4.44 2.89
C LEU A 496 -8.57 3.97 2.02
N TYR A 497 -9.01 2.72 2.19
CA TYR A 497 -10.15 2.17 1.46
C TYR A 497 -11.46 2.84 1.88
N ALA A 498 -11.65 3.16 3.16
CA ALA A 498 -12.80 3.93 3.62
C ALA A 498 -12.83 5.31 2.97
N ASP A 499 -11.70 6.01 2.94
CA ASP A 499 -11.60 7.35 2.34
C ASP A 499 -11.78 7.33 0.81
N MET A 500 -11.52 6.19 0.17
CA MET A 500 -11.73 5.95 -1.27
C MET A 500 -13.12 5.38 -1.61
N ASP A 501 -14.02 5.20 -0.65
CA ASP A 501 -15.31 4.51 -0.82
C ASP A 501 -15.19 3.07 -1.39
N ILE A 502 -14.12 2.35 -1.03
CA ILE A 502 -13.87 0.97 -1.47
C ILE A 502 -14.34 -0.01 -0.40
N ALA A 503 -15.30 -0.86 -0.75
CA ALA A 503 -15.76 -1.93 0.13
C ALA A 503 -14.70 -3.03 0.27
N ILE A 504 -14.39 -3.39 1.52
CA ILE A 504 -13.42 -4.44 1.84
C ILE A 504 -14.17 -5.75 2.02
N ASP A 505 -13.89 -6.72 1.16
CA ASP A 505 -14.45 -8.05 1.32
C ASP A 505 -13.57 -8.94 2.22
N LYS A 506 -14.10 -10.11 2.57
CA LYS A 506 -13.38 -11.09 3.38
C LYS A 506 -12.15 -11.66 2.66
N THR A 507 -12.06 -11.55 1.34
CA THR A 507 -10.93 -12.08 0.56
C THR A 507 -9.71 -11.15 0.64
N GLU A 508 -9.94 -9.83 0.64
CA GLU A 508 -8.93 -8.79 0.90
C GLU A 508 -8.44 -8.85 2.35
N GLU A 509 -9.35 -8.99 3.33
CA GLU A 509 -8.96 -9.05 4.74
C GLU A 509 -8.05 -10.24 5.09
N SER A 510 -8.20 -11.32 4.34
CA SER A 510 -7.45 -12.56 4.53
C SER A 510 -6.09 -12.54 3.82
N LYS A 511 -5.78 -11.54 2.98
CA LYS A 511 -4.42 -11.33 2.44
C LYS A 511 -3.42 -10.97 3.55
N PHE A 512 -3.92 -10.38 4.62
CA PHE A 512 -3.17 -10.03 5.82
C PHE A 512 -3.13 -11.18 6.85
N ALA A 513 -3.31 -12.42 6.41
CA ALA A 513 -3.14 -13.58 7.26
C ALA A 513 -1.67 -13.99 7.32
N GLN A 514 -1.15 -14.31 8.51
CA GLN A 514 0.17 -14.93 8.61
C GLN A 514 0.12 -16.31 7.95
N GLN A 515 1.03 -16.52 7.01
CA GLN A 515 1.20 -17.80 6.31
C GLN A 515 2.09 -18.74 7.13
N GLU A 516 1.83 -20.06 7.06
CA GLU A 516 2.69 -21.05 7.69
C GLU A 516 4.07 -21.10 7.02
N ASN A 517 5.09 -21.42 7.82
CA ASN A 517 6.45 -21.58 7.31
C ASN A 517 6.55 -22.89 6.50
N ALA A 518 7.08 -22.81 5.28
CA ALA A 518 7.46 -23.97 4.49
C ALA A 518 8.99 -24.11 4.48
N VAL A 519 9.47 -25.34 4.65
CA VAL A 519 10.91 -25.65 4.55
C VAL A 519 11.13 -26.49 3.30
N LEU A 520 11.93 -25.98 2.38
CA LEU A 520 12.38 -26.68 1.19
C LEU A 520 13.81 -27.17 1.40
N ALA A 521 14.06 -28.45 1.10
CA ALA A 521 15.38 -29.04 1.09
C ALA A 521 15.83 -29.22 -0.36
N ILE A 522 16.91 -28.55 -0.75
CA ILE A 522 17.56 -28.68 -2.04
C ILE A 522 18.76 -29.60 -1.85
N LYS A 523 18.68 -30.81 -2.40
CA LYS A 523 19.77 -31.78 -2.37
C LYS A 523 20.52 -31.71 -3.69
N VAL A 524 21.83 -31.55 -3.59
CA VAL A 524 22.73 -31.44 -4.74
C VAL A 524 23.79 -32.52 -4.64
N LYS A 525 24.02 -33.23 -5.74
CA LYS A 525 25.19 -34.09 -5.94
C LYS A 525 26.10 -33.44 -6.97
N PHE A 526 27.40 -33.50 -6.75
CA PHE A 526 28.42 -32.90 -7.61
C PHE A 526 29.26 -33.98 -8.27
N ALA A 527 29.74 -33.69 -9.48
CA ALA A 527 30.82 -34.47 -10.06
C ALA A 527 32.12 -34.29 -9.24
N PRO A 528 32.96 -35.32 -9.09
CA PRO A 528 34.29 -35.18 -8.51
C PRO A 528 35.05 -34.01 -9.14
N ILE A 529 35.63 -33.13 -8.32
CA ILE A 529 36.25 -31.90 -8.86
C ILE A 529 37.42 -32.19 -9.82
N SER A 530 38.13 -33.30 -9.59
CA SER A 530 39.21 -33.76 -10.45
C SER A 530 38.74 -33.96 -11.89
N GLN A 531 37.57 -34.57 -12.09
CA GLN A 531 37.00 -34.81 -13.43
C GLN A 531 36.68 -33.51 -14.18
N LEU A 532 36.36 -32.43 -13.46
CA LEU A 532 36.04 -31.12 -14.04
C LEU A 532 37.28 -30.25 -14.27
N LEU A 533 38.34 -30.46 -13.49
CA LEU A 533 39.63 -29.79 -13.65
C LEU A 533 40.45 -30.43 -14.77
N ASP A 534 40.44 -31.76 -14.89
CA ASP A 534 41.19 -32.52 -15.90
C ASP A 534 40.68 -32.29 -17.33
N ASN A 535 39.45 -31.83 -17.50
CA ASN A 535 38.92 -31.41 -18.81
C ASN A 535 39.64 -30.20 -19.40
N THR A 536 40.46 -29.45 -18.64
CA THR A 536 41.39 -28.46 -19.24
C THR A 536 42.44 -29.10 -20.17
N SER A 537 42.63 -30.42 -20.08
CA SER A 537 43.47 -31.18 -21.02
C SER A 537 42.67 -31.99 -22.06
N LYS A 538 41.32 -31.94 -22.01
CA LYS A 538 40.43 -32.63 -22.94
C LYS A 538 39.13 -31.84 -23.22
N SER A 539 39.26 -30.57 -23.59
CA SER A 539 38.24 -29.90 -24.38
C SER A 539 38.91 -28.99 -25.39
N GLN A 540 38.91 -29.48 -26.62
CA GLN A 540 38.77 -28.67 -27.83
C GLN A 540 39.81 -27.56 -27.99
N THR A 541 40.93 -27.91 -28.65
CA THR A 541 41.28 -27.16 -29.84
C THR A 541 39.98 -26.90 -30.61
N PRO A 542 39.65 -25.65 -30.97
CA PRO A 542 38.61 -25.43 -31.95
C PRO A 542 38.96 -26.32 -33.15
N SER A 543 37.95 -26.95 -33.73
CA SER A 543 37.97 -27.36 -35.12
C SER A 543 38.13 -26.11 -36.00
N SER A 544 39.31 -25.49 -35.92
CA SER A 544 39.92 -24.80 -37.02
C SER A 544 40.85 -25.83 -37.61
N ASN A 545 40.40 -26.47 -38.69
CA ASN A 545 41.29 -26.98 -39.73
C ASN A 545 42.18 -25.82 -40.16
N ILE A 546 43.23 -25.55 -39.40
CA ILE A 546 44.37 -24.77 -39.86
C ILE A 546 45.41 -25.83 -40.11
N THR A 547 45.25 -26.49 -41.25
CA THR A 547 46.35 -27.14 -41.93
C THR A 547 47.45 -26.08 -42.10
N THR A 548 48.69 -26.42 -41.78
CA THR A 548 49.80 -25.54 -42.14
C THR A 548 49.93 -25.50 -43.67
N VAL A 549 50.58 -24.49 -44.25
CA VAL A 549 50.75 -24.37 -45.72
C VAL A 549 51.35 -25.65 -46.30
N GLU A 550 52.24 -26.29 -45.55
CA GLU A 550 52.88 -27.54 -45.90
C GLU A 550 51.95 -28.77 -45.77
N GLU A 551 51.00 -28.76 -44.83
CA GLU A 551 49.95 -29.79 -44.70
C GLU A 551 48.90 -29.66 -45.82
N ASP A 552 48.56 -28.44 -46.26
CA ASP A 552 47.68 -28.20 -47.42
C ASP A 552 48.32 -28.65 -48.74
N GLU A 553 49.62 -28.40 -48.93
CA GLU A 553 50.38 -28.92 -50.07
C GLU A 553 50.42 -30.46 -50.06
N TYR A 554 50.65 -31.07 -48.88
CA TYR A 554 50.60 -32.52 -48.73
C TYR A 554 49.22 -33.12 -49.04
N ILE A 555 48.13 -32.47 -48.59
CA ILE A 555 46.75 -32.90 -48.88
C ILE A 555 46.39 -32.74 -50.36
N THR A 556 46.92 -31.70 -51.02
CA THR A 556 46.69 -31.47 -52.46
C THR A 556 47.33 -32.57 -53.29
N GLU A 557 48.59 -32.90 -53.01
CA GLU A 557 49.31 -34.02 -53.64
C GLU A 557 48.63 -35.37 -53.33
N LEU A 558 48.14 -35.56 -52.10
CA LEU A 558 47.40 -36.76 -51.72
C LEU A 558 46.09 -36.90 -52.51
N LYS A 559 45.36 -35.81 -52.74
CA LYS A 559 44.12 -35.78 -53.54
C LYS A 559 44.38 -36.05 -55.03
N GLU A 560 45.47 -35.56 -55.59
CA GLU A 560 45.86 -35.89 -56.97
C GLU A 560 46.16 -37.39 -57.11
N ILE A 561 46.88 -37.99 -56.15
CA ILE A 561 47.20 -39.42 -56.15
C ILE A 561 45.93 -40.29 -55.97
N LEU A 562 45.02 -39.90 -55.08
CA LEU A 562 43.75 -40.60 -54.86
C LEU A 562 42.78 -40.49 -56.06
N SER A 563 42.97 -39.53 -56.97
CA SER A 563 42.15 -39.42 -58.19
C SER A 563 42.42 -40.53 -59.21
N ASP A 564 43.60 -41.17 -59.15
CA ASP A 564 44.03 -42.24 -60.06
C ASP A 564 43.76 -43.67 -59.52
N GLY A 565 43.14 -43.80 -58.33
CA GLY A 565 42.74 -45.08 -57.73
C GLY A 565 43.59 -45.51 -56.52
N ASP A 566 43.78 -46.81 -56.35
CA ASP A 566 44.50 -47.38 -55.20
C ASP A 566 45.98 -46.95 -55.18
N ILE A 567 46.45 -46.49 -54.02
CA ILE A 567 47.83 -46.00 -53.81
C ILE A 567 48.84 -47.12 -54.13
N THR A 568 49.61 -46.96 -55.21
CA THR A 568 50.63 -47.92 -55.60
C THR A 568 51.85 -47.86 -54.65
N PRO A 569 52.67 -48.92 -54.54
CA PRO A 569 53.90 -48.90 -53.73
C PRO A 569 54.91 -47.81 -54.14
N ARG A 570 54.79 -47.30 -55.37
CA ARG A 570 55.62 -46.19 -55.87
C ARG A 570 55.11 -44.84 -55.37
N GLU A 571 53.79 -44.63 -55.37
CA GLU A 571 53.14 -43.44 -54.80
C GLU A 571 53.32 -43.37 -53.29
N ARG A 572 53.25 -44.49 -52.57
CA ARG A 572 53.53 -44.52 -51.12
C ARG A 572 54.93 -44.01 -50.78
N ARG A 573 55.94 -44.41 -51.57
CA ARG A 573 57.31 -43.91 -51.41
C ARG A 573 57.47 -42.44 -51.78
N LEU A 574 56.62 -41.93 -52.68
CA LEU A 574 56.59 -40.51 -53.04
C LEU A 574 55.97 -39.69 -51.90
N LEU A 575 54.83 -40.12 -51.37
CA LEU A 575 54.16 -39.52 -50.21
C LEU A 575 55.05 -39.52 -48.96
N ASP A 576 55.81 -40.60 -48.71
CA ASP A 576 56.78 -40.64 -47.61
C ASP A 576 57.92 -39.62 -47.79
N LYS A 577 58.37 -39.38 -49.02
CA LYS A 577 59.39 -38.36 -49.31
C LYS A 577 58.84 -36.95 -49.12
N ILE A 578 57.63 -36.69 -49.62
CA ILE A 578 56.93 -35.41 -49.49
C ILE A 578 56.65 -35.11 -48.01
N ARG A 579 56.21 -36.12 -47.24
CA ARG A 579 56.03 -36.05 -45.79
C ARG A 579 57.31 -35.61 -45.07
N ILE A 580 58.44 -36.24 -45.39
CA ILE A 580 59.75 -35.91 -44.79
C ILE A 580 60.20 -34.50 -45.21
N GLN A 581 59.97 -34.12 -46.47
CA GLN A 581 60.31 -32.79 -47.00
C GLN A 581 59.55 -31.66 -46.29
N PHE A 582 58.28 -31.90 -45.95
CA PHE A 582 57.41 -30.96 -45.24
C PHE A 582 57.45 -31.07 -43.71
N GLY A 583 58.26 -31.97 -43.16
CA GLY A 583 58.41 -32.13 -41.70
C GLY A 583 57.17 -32.68 -40.99
N ILE A 584 56.26 -33.34 -41.73
CA ILE A 584 55.03 -33.92 -41.19
C ILE A 584 55.37 -35.27 -40.51
N SER A 585 54.84 -35.51 -39.31
CA SER A 585 55.08 -36.79 -38.62
C SER A 585 54.32 -37.93 -39.30
N GLU A 586 54.82 -39.16 -39.18
CA GLU A 586 54.13 -40.34 -39.72
C GLU A 586 52.72 -40.52 -39.14
N GLN A 587 52.54 -40.18 -37.86
CA GLN A 587 51.24 -40.23 -37.19
C GLN A 587 50.29 -39.17 -37.74
N ARG A 588 50.79 -37.95 -37.99
CA ARG A 588 49.99 -36.84 -38.53
C ARG A 588 49.60 -37.06 -39.99
N ALA A 589 50.51 -37.59 -40.81
CA ALA A 589 50.21 -37.97 -42.19
C ALA A 589 49.10 -39.02 -42.27
N LYS A 590 49.11 -39.99 -41.35
CA LYS A 590 48.06 -41.02 -41.26
C LYS A 590 46.71 -40.45 -40.85
N GLU A 591 46.67 -39.50 -39.91
CA GLU A 591 45.45 -38.77 -39.56
C GLU A 591 44.86 -38.01 -40.75
N LEU A 592 45.72 -37.38 -41.57
CA LEU A 592 45.28 -36.67 -42.78
C LEU A 592 44.73 -37.63 -43.84
N GLU A 593 45.36 -38.79 -44.04
CA GLU A 593 44.87 -39.86 -44.93
C GLU A 593 43.53 -40.44 -44.45
N ASP A 594 43.40 -40.74 -43.16
CA ASP A 594 42.16 -41.28 -42.57
C ASP A 594 41.01 -40.25 -42.63
N SER A 595 41.33 -38.95 -42.51
CA SER A 595 40.35 -37.86 -42.63
C SER A 595 39.75 -37.72 -44.03
N LEU A 596 40.48 -38.16 -45.07
CA LEU A 596 40.02 -38.16 -46.47
C LEU A 596 39.30 -39.46 -46.87
N THR A 597 39.48 -40.53 -46.09
CA THR A 597 38.95 -41.88 -46.40
C THR A 597 37.69 -42.23 -45.60
N THR A 598 37.32 -41.43 -44.58
CA THR A 598 36.14 -41.68 -43.74
C THR A 598 34.87 -41.11 -44.37
N LEU A 599 33.90 -41.99 -44.64
CA LEU A 599 32.54 -41.66 -45.13
C LEU A 599 31.91 -40.56 -44.27
N GLN A 600 31.76 -39.36 -44.82
CA GLN A 600 31.00 -38.28 -44.18
C GLN A 600 29.51 -38.61 -44.29
N LEU A 601 28.86 -38.80 -43.14
CA LEU A 601 27.41 -39.00 -43.03
C LEU A 601 26.75 -37.67 -42.65
N THR A 602 25.62 -37.34 -43.27
CA THR A 602 24.79 -36.20 -42.81
C THR A 602 24.05 -36.55 -41.51
N GLU A 603 23.49 -35.55 -40.81
CA GLU A 603 22.73 -35.78 -39.56
C GLU A 603 21.57 -36.77 -39.78
N GLU A 604 20.91 -36.69 -40.93
CA GLU A 604 19.80 -37.58 -41.29
C GLU A 604 20.27 -39.01 -41.64
N GLU A 605 21.46 -39.13 -42.24
CA GLU A 605 22.11 -40.43 -42.51
C GLU A 605 22.61 -41.07 -41.21
N GLN A 606 23.04 -40.26 -40.23
CA GLN A 606 23.45 -40.71 -38.91
C GLN A 606 22.25 -41.21 -38.08
N GLU A 607 21.10 -40.53 -38.17
CA GLU A 607 19.84 -40.98 -37.56
C GLU A 607 19.40 -42.33 -38.14
N TYR A 608 19.45 -42.49 -39.47
CA TYR A 608 19.17 -43.77 -40.12
C TYR A 608 20.12 -44.89 -39.68
N LEU A 609 21.42 -44.61 -39.58
CA LEU A 609 22.42 -45.58 -39.15
C LEU A 609 22.24 -46.02 -37.69
N ASN A 610 21.82 -45.11 -36.80
CA ASN A 610 21.54 -45.44 -35.40
C ASN A 610 20.33 -46.37 -35.28
N GLU A 611 19.24 -46.07 -35.99
CA GLU A 611 18.04 -46.92 -36.04
C GLU A 611 18.33 -48.29 -36.65
N TYR A 612 19.13 -48.34 -37.73
CA TYR A 612 19.58 -49.60 -38.32
C TYR A 612 20.41 -50.44 -37.34
N LYS A 613 21.31 -49.80 -36.57
CA LYS A 613 22.13 -50.46 -35.55
C LYS A 613 21.30 -51.04 -34.41
N GLU A 614 20.23 -50.37 -33.97
CA GLU A 614 19.35 -50.91 -32.93
C GLU A 614 18.60 -52.17 -33.41
N ILE A 615 18.15 -52.16 -34.67
CA ILE A 615 17.39 -53.27 -35.26
C ILE A 615 18.28 -54.49 -35.51
N ILE A 616 19.52 -54.32 -35.99
CA ILE A 616 20.40 -55.44 -36.32
C ILE A 616 20.95 -56.18 -35.09
N VAL A 617 20.93 -55.55 -33.91
CA VAL A 617 21.26 -56.21 -32.62
C VAL A 617 20.31 -57.39 -32.34
N GLY A 618 19.10 -57.39 -32.92
CA GLY A 618 18.14 -58.50 -32.86
C GLY A 618 18.44 -59.70 -33.77
N GLY A 619 19.50 -59.65 -34.58
CA GLY A 619 19.99 -60.75 -35.42
C GLY A 619 19.43 -60.75 -36.85
N GLU A 620 18.12 -60.92 -37.05
CA GLU A 620 17.48 -60.91 -38.38
C GLU A 620 16.43 -59.80 -38.50
N ILE A 621 16.57 -58.96 -39.52
CA ILE A 621 15.63 -57.88 -39.82
C ILE A 621 14.34 -58.50 -40.36
N THR A 622 13.26 -58.40 -39.61
CA THR A 622 11.93 -58.87 -40.01
C THR A 622 11.31 -57.97 -41.10
N GLU A 623 10.35 -58.50 -41.86
CA GLU A 623 9.67 -57.75 -42.93
C GLU A 623 8.95 -56.48 -42.42
N LYS A 624 8.59 -56.44 -41.13
CA LYS A 624 8.01 -55.26 -40.49
C LYS A 624 9.06 -54.18 -40.20
N GLU A 625 10.26 -54.59 -39.76
CA GLU A 625 11.38 -53.67 -39.49
C GLU A 625 11.96 -53.10 -40.78
N ARG A 626 12.02 -53.89 -41.87
CA ARG A 626 12.41 -53.35 -43.19
C ARG A 626 11.44 -52.27 -43.68
N ARG A 627 10.13 -52.45 -43.46
CA ARG A 627 9.12 -51.42 -43.81
C ARG A 627 9.25 -50.15 -42.95
N LEU A 628 9.72 -50.26 -41.71
CA LEU A 628 9.99 -49.13 -40.84
C LEU A 628 11.21 -48.34 -41.33
N LEU A 629 12.31 -49.03 -41.63
CA LEU A 629 13.52 -48.44 -42.21
C LEU A 629 13.24 -47.76 -43.55
N ASP A 630 12.49 -48.40 -44.45
CA ASP A 630 12.08 -47.80 -45.74
C ASP A 630 11.22 -46.54 -45.57
N LYS A 631 10.49 -46.43 -44.45
CA LYS A 631 9.70 -45.23 -44.12
C LYS A 631 10.61 -44.11 -43.63
N ILE A 632 11.63 -44.42 -42.83
CA ILE A 632 12.65 -43.46 -42.37
C ILE A 632 13.47 -42.97 -43.57
N LEU A 633 13.87 -43.84 -44.50
CA LEU A 633 14.54 -43.45 -45.74
C LEU A 633 13.74 -42.43 -46.55
N LYS A 634 12.42 -42.65 -46.68
CA LYS A 634 11.52 -41.70 -47.38
C LYS A 634 11.34 -40.39 -46.63
N LEU A 635 11.30 -40.42 -45.30
CA LEU A 635 11.16 -39.23 -44.47
C LEU A 635 12.43 -38.36 -44.53
N ASN A 636 13.60 -39.00 -44.52
CA ASN A 636 14.91 -38.35 -44.46
C ASN A 636 15.52 -38.10 -45.85
N GLY A 637 14.82 -38.44 -46.94
CA GLY A 637 15.26 -38.19 -48.31
C GLY A 637 16.48 -39.02 -48.77
N ILE A 638 16.79 -40.12 -48.08
CA ILE A 638 17.95 -40.96 -48.35
C ILE A 638 17.60 -41.99 -49.44
N SER A 639 18.44 -42.09 -50.48
CA SER A 639 18.22 -43.05 -51.56
C SER A 639 18.46 -44.49 -51.11
N GLN A 640 17.80 -45.47 -51.75
CA GLN A 640 18.00 -46.89 -51.43
C GLN A 640 19.41 -47.41 -51.77
N ASP A 641 20.11 -46.75 -52.68
CA ASP A 641 21.51 -47.08 -52.99
C ASP A 641 22.42 -46.54 -51.88
N ARG A 642 22.19 -45.31 -51.41
CA ARG A 642 22.94 -44.70 -50.30
C ARG A 642 22.71 -45.42 -48.98
N ALA A 643 21.46 -45.85 -48.73
CA ALA A 643 21.13 -46.69 -47.58
C ALA A 643 21.93 -48.00 -47.57
N ARG A 644 22.13 -48.64 -48.73
CA ARG A 644 22.92 -49.88 -48.83
C ARG A 644 24.40 -49.64 -48.55
N GLU A 645 24.96 -48.51 -48.96
CA GLU A 645 26.34 -48.12 -48.60
C GLU A 645 26.49 -47.92 -47.08
N ILE A 646 25.52 -47.24 -46.45
CA ILE A 646 25.49 -47.00 -45.01
C ILE A 646 25.33 -48.33 -44.25
N GLU A 647 24.41 -49.20 -44.68
CA GLU A 647 24.22 -50.54 -44.08
C GLU A 647 25.46 -51.43 -44.24
N ALA A 648 26.18 -51.33 -45.36
CA ALA A 648 27.42 -52.07 -45.59
C ALA A 648 28.57 -51.59 -44.68
N SER A 649 28.54 -50.34 -44.21
CA SER A 649 29.53 -49.81 -43.24
C SER A 649 29.37 -50.40 -41.83
N VAL A 650 28.25 -51.07 -41.54
CA VAL A 650 27.91 -51.65 -40.23
C VAL A 650 28.20 -53.17 -40.18
N LYS A 651 28.70 -53.78 -41.27
CA LYS A 651 29.04 -55.21 -41.32
C LYS A 651 30.28 -55.61 -40.53
#